data_AF-A0A8K0PV23-F1
#
_entry.id   AF-A0A8K0PV23-F1
#
_cell.length_a   1.000
_cell.length_b   1.000
_cell.length_c   1.000
_cell.angle_alpha   90.00
_cell.angle_beta   90.00
_cell.angle_gamma   90.00
#
_symmetry.space_group_name_H-M   'P 1'
#
loop_
_entity.id
_entity.type
_entity.pdbx_description
1 polymer ?
#
loop_
_entity_poly.entity_id
_entity_poly.type
_entity_poly.pdbx_seq_one_letter_code
_entity_poly.pdbx_strand_id
1 'polypeptide(L)'
;MATTTTDHRVWEEEPWDSDEEEHDADETLDSIVKSKTITFSIHANYTNWAPREAFRELVQNWRDGIIKAFRLNTRDFCVVRKEKPSGNDTEIVYKVLRTQPDDDSKEWLGYIRYKGRNGEGTVDITNRSATLQPWHLDLGGTSKAHDDGQAGAHGEGLKLALLVLMRGMQNHGVRCRSGGFNWKFNFSTRGRLVARLNRMSPAAIEKAADQATRLSQRTLLPFGSHPGRDVQFIIGETHRGLDERGAPVCRSPVSQNDFEAWTKAALFLHDAGDGAIISTDAGDLLTGPDLRGRIYLKGLLLSESLPGRSASITSQPLQFGYNFARGYTNRERQSVGSANEEARSILGVWSKALEVKPEVVSELSALLNTIEPKYADIAGAKSNMNFETASRLKTYLGGAQFANKWYYSSEDLAKNPRLEHIIQGLGCEGVQLTDTYWAILRRHGLVRTAEEEEHRRFTTAPPVAATELESAFAQSVHRLLRACLRACPKTSGITIQFVQAGRLHLQLLYSEPEALFRVHERWLSKDSAIEAMGLPADWLLEDVAVHTVKRLFADALEQLPCGVFEDDGSRTAEWGRKLEVSRADQRLLTYLRMGEPEINSGTQYMQFALTWETKHLANESELLFEVQCHSASRCPHRRENLLIAEDASADRLMCTMMNVWDDFEVEAESRPGDLPNSQIATCRSYQYQYYSTGIHFENNLEPGEECFFVVLLPEYPDSFLALSPISPPAKKSVPGPPRKSGPHTDFHIRRSRDPNSGTVKDRDVVLSPGKQDTGTTPPTNVAPVAKQSTAVVPAPAPVTTTAPTGTFTLGPRLSALDVFKLDRHRWYEARNTENVKAVIAILAGEKTLPEESKKRRRKD
;
A
#
# COMPACT_ATOMS: atom_id res chain seq x y z
N MET A 1 -34.31 -79.51 -5.79
CA MET A 1 -33.34 -80.29 -6.58
C MET A 1 -33.43 -79.85 -8.03
N ALA A 2 -32.49 -79.03 -8.48
CA ALA A 2 -32.31 -78.70 -9.89
C ALA A 2 -30.83 -78.38 -10.08
N THR A 3 -30.18 -79.19 -10.89
CA THR A 3 -28.75 -79.29 -11.16
C THR A 3 -28.22 -78.04 -11.85
N THR A 4 -27.24 -77.39 -11.23
CA THR A 4 -26.45 -76.30 -11.80
C THR A 4 -25.27 -76.93 -12.54
N THR A 5 -25.31 -76.88 -13.86
CA THR A 5 -24.18 -77.29 -14.71
C THR A 5 -23.17 -76.15 -14.73
N THR A 6 -22.17 -76.24 -13.87
CA THR A 6 -21.02 -75.33 -13.82
C THR A 6 -20.09 -75.64 -15.00
N ASP A 7 -20.18 -74.84 -16.06
CA ASP A 7 -19.24 -74.85 -17.17
C ASP A 7 -17.92 -74.19 -16.71
N HIS A 8 -17.04 -74.99 -16.11
CA HIS A 8 -15.67 -74.61 -15.80
C HIS A 8 -14.85 -74.53 -17.09
N ARG A 9 -14.98 -73.42 -17.83
CA ARG A 9 -13.96 -73.02 -18.81
C ARG A 9 -12.74 -72.47 -18.06
N VAL A 10 -11.78 -73.37 -17.82
CA VAL A 10 -10.40 -73.03 -17.49
C VAL A 10 -9.87 -72.18 -18.66
N TRP A 11 -9.66 -70.88 -18.41
CA TRP A 11 -8.87 -70.04 -19.30
C TRP A 11 -7.41 -70.43 -19.06
N GLU A 12 -6.80 -71.16 -20.00
CA GLU A 12 -5.35 -71.33 -20.04
C GLU A 12 -4.72 -69.93 -20.20
N GLU A 13 -4.18 -69.40 -19.12
CA GLU A 13 -3.42 -68.16 -19.14
C GLU A 13 -2.03 -68.45 -19.71
N GLU A 14 -1.75 -67.97 -20.93
CA GLU A 14 -0.38 -67.86 -21.42
C GLU A 14 0.44 -67.02 -20.43
N PRO A 15 1.63 -67.50 -19.99
CA PRO A 15 2.45 -66.80 -19.02
C PRO A 15 2.82 -65.41 -19.52
N TRP A 16 2.76 -64.42 -18.61
CA TRP A 16 3.17 -63.03 -18.87
C TRP A 16 4.70 -62.86 -18.97
N ASP A 17 5.44 -63.96 -18.87
CA ASP A 17 6.89 -64.03 -19.10
C ASP A 17 7.13 -64.41 -20.58
N SER A 18 7.18 -63.42 -21.45
CA SER A 18 7.94 -63.52 -22.70
C SER A 18 9.32 -62.93 -22.47
N ASP A 19 10.35 -63.55 -23.07
CA ASP A 19 11.73 -63.06 -23.05
C ASP A 19 11.80 -61.55 -23.31
N GLU A 20 12.76 -60.87 -22.69
CA GLU A 20 12.96 -59.41 -22.75
C GLU A 20 13.23 -58.95 -24.21
N GLU A 21 12.19 -58.89 -25.05
CA GLU A 21 12.26 -58.26 -26.37
C GLU A 21 12.39 -56.76 -26.14
N GLU A 22 13.58 -56.23 -26.43
CA GLU A 22 13.88 -54.81 -26.41
C GLU A 22 12.93 -54.10 -27.39
N HIS A 23 12.12 -53.17 -26.88
CA HIS A 23 11.15 -52.44 -27.67
C HIS A 23 11.87 -51.53 -28.69
N ASP A 24 11.58 -51.73 -29.98
CA ASP A 24 12.05 -50.86 -31.05
C ASP A 24 11.16 -49.60 -31.13
N ALA A 25 11.77 -48.43 -31.04
CA ALA A 25 11.09 -47.13 -30.94
C ALA A 25 10.33 -46.73 -32.22
N ASP A 26 10.60 -47.39 -33.34
CA ASP A 26 9.93 -47.14 -34.64
C ASP A 26 8.69 -48.02 -34.88
N GLU A 27 8.27 -48.83 -33.89
CA GLU A 27 7.13 -49.72 -34.04
C GLU A 27 5.77 -49.00 -34.02
N THR A 28 4.97 -49.28 -35.05
CA THR A 28 3.61 -48.75 -35.22
C THR A 28 2.56 -49.81 -34.89
N LEU A 29 1.30 -49.42 -34.67
CA LEU A 29 0.22 -50.41 -34.57
C LEU A 29 0.08 -51.29 -35.82
N ASP A 30 0.48 -50.81 -37.00
CA ASP A 30 0.35 -51.55 -38.25
C ASP A 30 1.38 -52.68 -38.36
N SER A 31 2.53 -52.57 -37.71
CA SER A 31 3.56 -53.63 -37.71
C SER A 31 3.16 -54.85 -36.86
N ILE A 32 2.22 -54.72 -35.94
CA ILE A 32 1.82 -55.81 -35.03
C ILE A 32 0.75 -56.69 -35.68
N VAL A 33 1.13 -57.88 -36.17
CA VAL A 33 0.19 -58.76 -36.91
C VAL A 33 -0.94 -59.30 -36.02
N LYS A 34 -0.64 -59.84 -34.84
CA LYS A 34 -1.62 -60.49 -33.95
C LYS A 34 -1.63 -59.92 -32.54
N SER A 35 -0.48 -59.94 -31.88
CA SER A 35 -0.33 -59.44 -30.51
C SER A 35 1.12 -59.04 -30.24
N LYS A 36 1.32 -58.16 -29.26
CA LYS A 36 2.64 -57.77 -28.76
C LYS A 36 2.56 -57.51 -27.26
N THR A 37 3.60 -57.88 -26.52
CA THR A 37 3.75 -57.51 -25.11
C THR A 37 4.88 -56.49 -25.00
N ILE A 38 4.61 -55.35 -24.38
CA ILE A 38 5.58 -54.30 -24.11
C ILE A 38 5.85 -54.30 -22.60
N THR A 39 7.09 -54.60 -22.22
CA THR A 39 7.54 -54.54 -20.82
C THR A 39 8.25 -53.21 -20.60
N PHE A 40 7.73 -52.37 -19.71
CA PHE A 40 8.32 -51.07 -19.44
C PHE A 40 9.45 -51.19 -18.41
N SER A 41 10.42 -50.28 -18.50
CA SER A 41 11.55 -50.17 -17.56
C SER A 41 11.19 -49.59 -16.17
N ILE A 42 9.92 -49.29 -15.93
CA ILE A 42 9.43 -48.70 -14.68
C ILE A 42 8.85 -49.77 -13.75
N HIS A 43 9.31 -49.72 -12.49
CA HIS A 43 8.80 -50.56 -11.41
C HIS A 43 7.69 -49.86 -10.63
N ALA A 44 6.86 -50.63 -9.94
CA ALA A 44 5.72 -50.12 -9.18
C ALA A 44 6.05 -49.02 -8.15
N ASN A 45 7.29 -48.86 -7.70
CA ASN A 45 7.74 -47.81 -6.76
C ASN A 45 8.41 -46.60 -7.44
N TYR A 46 8.33 -46.47 -8.77
CA TYR A 46 9.05 -45.44 -9.54
C TYR A 46 8.66 -43.98 -9.20
N THR A 47 7.43 -43.75 -8.75
CA THR A 47 6.89 -42.42 -8.42
C THR A 47 6.14 -42.41 -7.08
N ASN A 48 6.04 -41.24 -6.44
CA ASN A 48 5.23 -41.02 -5.24
C ASN A 48 3.82 -40.45 -5.54
N TRP A 49 3.40 -40.45 -6.81
CA TRP A 49 2.05 -40.01 -7.19
C TRP A 49 0.95 -40.82 -6.50
N ALA A 50 -0.12 -40.11 -6.12
CA ALA A 50 -1.37 -40.72 -5.67
C ALA A 50 -2.34 -40.86 -6.86
N PRO A 51 -3.47 -41.58 -6.67
CA PRO A 51 -4.44 -41.82 -7.75
C PRO A 51 -5.00 -40.54 -8.39
N ARG A 52 -5.08 -39.45 -7.64
CA ARG A 52 -5.55 -38.16 -8.16
C ARG A 52 -4.58 -37.55 -9.18
N GLU A 53 -3.27 -37.59 -8.93
CA GLU A 53 -2.26 -37.11 -9.90
C GLU A 53 -2.24 -38.01 -11.15
N ALA A 54 -2.44 -39.32 -10.98
CA ALA A 54 -2.58 -40.25 -12.09
C ALA A 54 -3.80 -39.92 -12.96
N PHE A 55 -4.96 -39.68 -12.33
CA PHE A 55 -6.18 -39.30 -13.03
C PHE A 55 -6.02 -37.94 -13.73
N ARG A 56 -5.36 -36.96 -13.10
CA ARG A 56 -5.03 -35.66 -13.70
C ARG A 56 -4.32 -35.82 -15.06
N GLU A 57 -3.33 -36.71 -15.16
CA GLU A 57 -2.64 -36.95 -16.43
C GLU A 57 -3.54 -37.59 -17.49
N LEU A 58 -4.45 -38.49 -17.10
CA LEU A 58 -5.43 -39.06 -18.04
C LEU A 58 -6.41 -38.00 -18.54
N VAL A 59 -6.91 -37.14 -17.65
CA VAL A 59 -7.80 -36.02 -18.00
C VAL A 59 -7.09 -34.98 -18.86
N GLN A 60 -5.81 -34.73 -18.60
CA GLN A 60 -4.99 -33.87 -19.44
C GLN A 60 -4.85 -34.46 -20.85
N ASN A 61 -4.52 -35.75 -20.99
CA ASN A 61 -4.42 -36.40 -22.30
C ASN A 61 -5.79 -36.46 -23.02
N TRP A 62 -6.88 -36.60 -22.26
CA TRP A 62 -8.24 -36.49 -22.76
C TRP A 62 -8.47 -35.11 -23.39
N ARG A 63 -8.26 -34.03 -22.63
CA ARG A 63 -8.39 -32.64 -23.12
C ARG A 63 -7.47 -32.33 -24.30
N ASP A 64 -6.17 -32.56 -24.15
CA ASP A 64 -5.17 -32.24 -25.18
C ASP A 64 -5.45 -33.03 -26.47
N GLY A 65 -5.87 -34.29 -26.35
CA GLY A 65 -6.24 -35.12 -27.48
C GLY A 65 -7.47 -34.61 -28.23
N ILE A 66 -8.49 -34.11 -27.52
CA ILE A 66 -9.67 -33.47 -28.13
C ILE A 66 -9.27 -32.18 -28.84
N ILE A 67 -8.52 -31.30 -28.16
CA ILE A 67 -8.06 -30.03 -28.73
C ILE A 67 -7.27 -30.28 -30.01
N LYS A 68 -6.35 -31.24 -30.00
CA LYS A 68 -5.51 -31.59 -31.16
C LYS A 68 -6.32 -32.23 -32.29
N ALA A 69 -7.17 -33.21 -32.00
CA ALA A 69 -7.93 -33.95 -33.02
C ALA A 69 -8.92 -33.05 -33.76
N PHE A 70 -9.52 -32.08 -33.05
CA PHE A 70 -10.56 -31.22 -33.59
C PHE A 70 -10.11 -29.77 -33.85
N ARG A 71 -8.82 -29.46 -33.62
CA ARG A 71 -8.21 -28.12 -33.79
C ARG A 71 -8.98 -27.03 -33.04
N LEU A 72 -9.44 -27.34 -31.82
CA LEU A 72 -10.18 -26.38 -31.00
C LEU A 72 -9.25 -25.31 -30.44
N ASN A 73 -9.78 -24.11 -30.24
CA ASN A 73 -9.12 -23.17 -29.33
C ASN A 73 -9.27 -23.69 -27.90
N THR A 74 -8.22 -23.54 -27.08
CA THR A 74 -8.25 -23.94 -25.66
C THR A 74 -9.40 -23.30 -24.88
N ARG A 75 -9.85 -22.10 -25.28
CA ARG A 75 -10.98 -21.38 -24.66
C ARG A 75 -12.35 -21.96 -25.03
N ASP A 76 -12.44 -22.66 -26.15
CA ASP A 76 -13.69 -23.28 -26.62
C ASP A 76 -13.91 -24.67 -26.00
N PHE A 77 -12.95 -25.15 -25.21
CA PHE A 77 -13.06 -26.42 -24.49
C PHE A 77 -14.02 -26.28 -23.29
N CYS A 78 -15.30 -26.52 -23.54
CA CYS A 78 -16.35 -26.51 -22.52
C CYS A 78 -16.80 -27.93 -22.17
N VAL A 79 -16.86 -28.24 -20.88
CA VAL A 79 -17.31 -29.54 -20.37
C VAL A 79 -18.68 -29.38 -19.71
N VAL A 80 -19.60 -30.28 -20.07
CA VAL A 80 -20.91 -30.38 -19.42
C VAL A 80 -20.94 -31.63 -18.56
N ARG A 81 -21.27 -31.46 -17.27
CA ARG A 81 -21.55 -32.56 -16.34
C ARG A 81 -23.03 -32.93 -16.42
N LYS A 82 -23.33 -34.23 -16.45
CA LYS A 82 -24.68 -34.79 -16.25
C LYS A 82 -24.61 -35.97 -15.30
N GLU A 83 -25.63 -36.11 -14.47
CA GLU A 83 -25.75 -37.20 -13.52
C GLU A 83 -27.14 -37.82 -13.57
N LYS A 84 -27.20 -39.14 -13.46
CA LYS A 84 -28.43 -39.91 -13.43
C LYS A 84 -28.32 -40.98 -12.33
N PRO A 85 -28.92 -40.73 -11.15
CA PRO A 85 -29.15 -41.79 -10.17
C PRO A 85 -30.35 -42.65 -10.56
N SER A 86 -30.25 -43.96 -10.38
CA SER A 86 -31.34 -44.92 -10.64
C SER A 86 -31.30 -46.07 -9.63
N GLY A 87 -32.03 -45.90 -8.52
CA GLY A 87 -31.95 -46.84 -7.40
C GLY A 87 -30.54 -46.85 -6.81
N ASN A 88 -29.89 -48.01 -6.81
CA ASN A 88 -28.51 -48.16 -6.35
C ASN A 88 -27.47 -47.92 -7.46
N ASP A 89 -27.90 -47.69 -8.70
CA ASP A 89 -27.02 -47.44 -9.84
C ASP A 89 -26.81 -45.93 -10.02
N THR A 90 -25.56 -45.51 -10.18
CA THR A 90 -25.18 -44.10 -10.42
C THR A 90 -24.41 -44.00 -11.73
N GLU A 91 -24.79 -43.03 -12.57
CA GLU A 91 -24.07 -42.67 -13.77
C GLU A 91 -23.75 -41.17 -13.78
N ILE A 92 -22.46 -40.83 -13.85
CA ILE A 92 -21.95 -39.46 -13.95
C ILE A 92 -21.18 -39.34 -15.27
N VAL A 93 -21.48 -38.34 -16.08
CA VAL A 93 -20.83 -38.12 -17.39
C VAL A 93 -20.40 -36.67 -17.54
N TYR A 94 -19.12 -36.47 -17.82
CA TYR A 94 -18.55 -35.23 -18.34
C TYR A 94 -18.40 -35.35 -19.84
N LYS A 95 -18.87 -34.38 -20.62
CA LYS A 95 -18.86 -34.45 -22.08
C LYS A 95 -18.57 -33.11 -22.73
N VAL A 96 -17.86 -33.15 -23.85
CA VAL A 96 -17.40 -31.96 -24.58
C VAL A 96 -18.17 -31.84 -25.89
N LEU A 97 -18.82 -30.70 -26.09
CA LEU A 97 -19.56 -30.36 -27.31
C LEU A 97 -18.72 -29.41 -28.18
N ARG A 98 -18.76 -29.61 -29.49
CA ARG A 98 -18.29 -28.58 -30.44
C ARG A 98 -19.27 -27.39 -30.41
N THR A 99 -18.81 -26.26 -29.91
CA THR A 99 -19.55 -24.99 -29.99
C THR A 99 -18.95 -24.14 -31.10
N GLN A 100 -19.45 -24.28 -32.33
CA GLN A 100 -19.16 -23.35 -33.43
C GLN A 100 -20.40 -22.50 -33.74
N PRO A 101 -20.25 -21.18 -34.01
CA PRO A 101 -21.38 -20.29 -34.25
C PRO A 101 -22.22 -20.62 -35.50
N ASP A 102 -21.61 -21.26 -36.51
CA ASP A 102 -22.19 -21.48 -37.84
C ASP A 102 -22.53 -22.95 -38.15
N ASP A 103 -22.44 -23.86 -37.17
CA ASP A 103 -22.69 -25.29 -37.38
C ASP A 103 -23.83 -25.81 -36.50
N ASP A 104 -24.97 -26.13 -37.12
CA ASP A 104 -26.11 -26.80 -36.48
C ASP A 104 -25.79 -28.25 -36.06
N SER A 105 -24.63 -28.79 -36.47
CA SER A 105 -24.20 -30.13 -36.10
C SER A 105 -23.67 -30.15 -34.65
N LYS A 106 -24.50 -30.68 -33.73
CA LYS A 106 -24.08 -30.97 -32.35
C LYS A 106 -23.13 -32.17 -32.32
N GLU A 107 -21.85 -31.93 -32.59
CA GLU A 107 -20.81 -32.95 -32.52
C GLU A 107 -20.22 -33.08 -31.10
N TRP A 108 -20.32 -34.26 -30.50
CA TRP A 108 -19.65 -34.59 -29.24
C TRP A 108 -18.24 -35.12 -29.49
N LEU A 109 -17.26 -34.57 -28.77
CA LEU A 109 -15.84 -34.75 -29.08
C LEU A 109 -15.15 -35.78 -28.16
N GLY A 110 -15.69 -35.96 -26.97
CA GLY A 110 -15.20 -36.93 -25.99
C GLY A 110 -16.01 -36.90 -24.71
N TYR A 111 -15.78 -37.90 -23.84
CA TYR A 111 -16.43 -37.99 -22.55
C TYR A 111 -15.57 -38.67 -21.49
N ILE A 112 -15.84 -38.35 -20.22
CA ILE A 112 -15.44 -39.12 -19.04
C ILE A 112 -16.72 -39.60 -18.39
N ARG A 113 -16.81 -40.88 -18.05
CA ARG A 113 -18.00 -41.47 -17.44
C ARG A 113 -17.62 -42.31 -16.24
N TYR A 114 -18.32 -42.11 -15.13
CA TYR A 114 -18.41 -43.08 -14.05
C TYR A 114 -19.75 -43.82 -14.15
N LYS A 115 -19.70 -45.14 -14.01
CA LYS A 115 -20.89 -45.98 -13.88
C LYS A 115 -20.66 -47.00 -12.78
N GLY A 116 -21.48 -46.95 -11.73
CA GLY A 116 -21.36 -47.85 -10.60
C GLY A 116 -22.69 -48.31 -10.05
N ARG A 117 -22.62 -49.32 -9.18
CA ARG A 117 -23.71 -49.86 -8.38
C ARG A 117 -23.26 -49.91 -6.93
N ASN A 118 -24.09 -49.43 -6.01
CA ASN A 118 -23.75 -49.34 -4.58
C ASN A 118 -22.45 -48.53 -4.32
N GLY A 119 -22.20 -47.50 -5.13
CA GLY A 119 -21.00 -46.67 -4.98
C GLY A 119 -19.71 -47.28 -5.53
N GLU A 120 -19.73 -48.46 -6.15
CA GLU A 120 -18.56 -49.10 -6.77
C GLU A 120 -18.78 -49.33 -8.27
N GLY A 121 -17.78 -49.03 -9.09
CA GLY A 121 -17.98 -49.02 -10.54
C GLY A 121 -16.74 -48.93 -11.40
N THR A 122 -16.98 -48.50 -12.64
CA THR A 122 -15.96 -48.33 -13.68
C THR A 122 -15.93 -46.90 -14.18
N VAL A 123 -14.74 -46.44 -14.57
CA VAL A 123 -14.53 -45.14 -15.21
C VAL A 123 -14.08 -45.32 -16.66
N ASP A 124 -14.83 -44.74 -17.59
CA ASP A 124 -14.52 -44.68 -19.02
C ASP A 124 -13.98 -43.29 -19.37
N ILE A 125 -12.84 -43.19 -20.06
CA ILE A 125 -12.31 -41.92 -20.62
C ILE A 125 -12.16 -42.12 -22.13
N THR A 126 -12.91 -41.37 -22.92
CA THR A 126 -12.99 -41.56 -24.38
C THR A 126 -12.71 -40.27 -25.15
N ASN A 127 -11.75 -40.35 -26.07
CA ASN A 127 -11.48 -39.35 -27.09
C ASN A 127 -11.89 -39.87 -28.46
N ARG A 128 -12.73 -39.10 -29.15
CA ARG A 128 -13.11 -39.40 -30.53
C ARG A 128 -11.98 -39.03 -31.49
N SER A 129 -11.84 -39.80 -32.58
CA SER A 129 -10.86 -39.51 -33.64
C SER A 129 -9.41 -39.38 -33.13
N ALA A 130 -9.06 -40.22 -32.15
CA ALA A 130 -7.74 -40.28 -31.55
C ALA A 130 -7.23 -41.72 -31.57
N THR A 131 -5.91 -41.89 -31.58
CA THR A 131 -5.29 -43.23 -31.56
C THR A 131 -4.03 -43.22 -30.69
N LEU A 132 -3.96 -44.16 -29.76
CA LEU A 132 -2.77 -44.51 -28.99
C LEU A 132 -1.87 -45.42 -29.83
N GLN A 133 -0.59 -45.06 -29.93
CA GLN A 133 0.46 -45.78 -30.65
C GLN A 133 1.52 -46.28 -29.66
N PRO A 134 2.28 -47.35 -29.95
CA PRO A 134 3.32 -47.87 -29.06
C PRO A 134 4.30 -46.79 -28.61
N TRP A 135 4.80 -45.97 -29.52
CA TRP A 135 5.74 -44.87 -29.22
C TRP A 135 5.19 -43.79 -28.28
N HIS A 136 3.86 -43.66 -28.13
CA HIS A 136 3.28 -42.77 -27.10
C HIS A 136 3.59 -43.26 -25.67
N LEU A 137 4.03 -44.51 -25.56
CA LEU A 137 4.54 -45.14 -24.36
C LEU A 137 6.05 -45.41 -24.49
N ASP A 138 6.82 -44.54 -25.14
CA ASP A 138 8.29 -44.54 -25.09
C ASP A 138 8.87 -43.51 -24.10
N LEU A 139 10.17 -43.59 -23.82
CA LEU A 139 10.86 -42.60 -23.01
C LEU A 139 11.03 -41.32 -23.84
N GLY A 140 10.48 -40.20 -23.37
CA GLY A 140 10.60 -38.90 -24.07
C GLY A 140 9.67 -38.72 -25.28
N GLY A 141 8.80 -39.68 -25.58
CA GLY A 141 7.76 -39.56 -26.62
C GLY A 141 6.71 -38.54 -26.23
N THR A 142 6.97 -37.25 -26.46
CA THR A 142 6.00 -36.17 -26.23
C THR A 142 5.95 -35.23 -27.43
N SER A 143 4.75 -35.01 -27.95
CA SER A 143 4.51 -33.95 -28.94
C SER A 143 4.36 -32.56 -28.30
N LYS A 144 4.52 -32.45 -26.98
CA LYS A 144 4.16 -31.26 -26.19
C LYS A 144 5.32 -30.33 -25.86
N ALA A 145 6.56 -30.74 -26.13
CA ALA A 145 7.77 -29.99 -25.72
C ALA A 145 7.91 -28.58 -26.36
N HIS A 146 7.16 -28.30 -27.43
CA HIS A 146 7.18 -27.02 -28.16
C HIS A 146 5.80 -26.35 -28.26
N ASP A 147 4.79 -26.84 -27.54
CA ASP A 147 3.43 -26.28 -27.56
C ASP A 147 3.11 -25.58 -26.23
N ASP A 148 3.26 -24.26 -26.22
CA ASP A 148 2.95 -23.40 -25.07
C ASP A 148 1.48 -23.46 -24.64
N GLY A 149 0.59 -24.02 -25.47
CA GLY A 149 -0.82 -24.26 -25.15
C GLY A 149 -1.08 -25.55 -24.35
N GLN A 150 -0.16 -26.52 -24.38
CA GLN A 150 -0.31 -27.80 -23.69
C GLN A 150 0.49 -27.83 -22.38
N ALA A 151 0.09 -28.69 -21.43
CA ALA A 151 0.87 -28.91 -20.21
C ALA A 151 1.84 -30.10 -20.40
N GLY A 152 3.01 -30.06 -19.77
CA GLY A 152 3.93 -31.20 -19.67
C GLY A 152 4.97 -31.35 -20.80
N ALA A 153 6.20 -31.76 -20.45
CA ALA A 153 7.36 -31.75 -21.37
C ALA A 153 8.13 -33.09 -21.51
N HIS A 154 7.73 -34.18 -20.84
CA HIS A 154 8.61 -35.35 -20.65
C HIS A 154 8.08 -36.71 -21.17
N GLY A 155 6.86 -36.81 -21.71
CA GLY A 155 6.34 -38.03 -22.36
C GLY A 155 6.04 -39.22 -21.43
N GLU A 156 6.54 -39.24 -20.19
CA GLU A 156 6.40 -40.38 -19.26
C GLU A 156 5.04 -40.45 -18.52
N GLY A 157 4.28 -39.35 -18.50
CA GLY A 157 3.13 -39.18 -17.59
C GLY A 157 2.03 -40.24 -17.73
N LEU A 158 1.74 -40.70 -18.95
CA LEU A 158 0.70 -41.72 -19.18
C LEU A 158 1.08 -43.07 -18.53
N LYS A 159 2.32 -43.51 -18.66
CA LYS A 159 2.78 -44.77 -18.04
C LYS A 159 2.69 -44.71 -16.52
N LEU A 160 3.10 -43.57 -15.95
CA LEU A 160 3.04 -43.34 -14.51
C LEU A 160 1.60 -43.35 -14.02
N ALA A 161 0.67 -42.74 -14.75
CA ALA A 161 -0.74 -42.78 -14.40
C ALA A 161 -1.29 -44.22 -14.36
N LEU A 162 -1.00 -45.02 -15.39
CA LEU A 162 -1.42 -46.42 -15.46
C LEU A 162 -0.82 -47.25 -14.32
N LEU A 163 0.48 -47.06 -14.04
CA LEU A 163 1.18 -47.72 -12.96
C LEU A 163 0.58 -47.39 -11.59
N VAL A 164 0.28 -46.12 -11.34
CA VAL A 164 -0.27 -45.65 -10.06
C VAL A 164 -1.68 -46.19 -9.84
N LEU A 165 -2.55 -46.20 -10.86
CA LEU A 165 -3.91 -46.72 -10.71
C LEU A 165 -3.96 -48.22 -10.37
N MET A 166 -2.95 -49.00 -10.80
CA MET A 166 -2.93 -50.46 -10.63
C MET A 166 -2.20 -50.97 -9.37
N ARG A 167 -1.31 -50.17 -8.76
CA ARG A 167 -0.50 -50.60 -7.60
C ARG A 167 -1.25 -50.41 -6.26
N GLY A 168 -0.72 -50.97 -5.19
CA GLY A 168 -1.10 -50.62 -3.81
C GLY A 168 -2.55 -50.97 -3.48
N MET A 169 -3.17 -50.22 -2.57
CA MET A 169 -4.52 -50.54 -2.09
C MET A 169 -5.62 -50.27 -3.11
N GLN A 170 -5.42 -49.30 -4.01
CA GLN A 170 -6.41 -48.96 -5.04
C GLN A 170 -6.60 -50.11 -6.04
N ASN A 171 -5.51 -50.71 -6.53
CA ASN A 171 -5.51 -51.94 -7.33
C ASN A 171 -6.56 -51.98 -8.46
N HIS A 172 -6.77 -50.87 -9.17
CA HIS A 172 -7.77 -50.80 -10.22
C HIS A 172 -7.28 -51.51 -11.49
N GLY A 173 -8.15 -52.28 -12.15
CA GLY A 173 -7.85 -52.83 -13.46
C GLY A 173 -7.90 -51.75 -14.53
N VAL A 174 -6.92 -51.70 -15.45
CA VAL A 174 -6.90 -50.72 -16.54
C VAL A 174 -6.77 -51.41 -17.89
N ARG A 175 -7.65 -51.06 -18.83
CA ARG A 175 -7.55 -51.45 -20.24
C ARG A 175 -7.78 -50.26 -21.16
N CYS A 176 -7.28 -50.36 -22.38
CA CYS A 176 -7.52 -49.38 -23.44
C CYS A 176 -7.97 -50.07 -24.73
N ARG A 177 -8.92 -49.47 -25.44
CA ARG A 177 -9.26 -49.83 -26.83
C ARG A 177 -8.87 -48.66 -27.73
N SER A 178 -8.05 -48.93 -28.74
CA SER A 178 -7.52 -47.91 -29.65
C SER A 178 -6.91 -48.54 -30.90
N GLY A 179 -7.12 -47.91 -32.07
CA GLY A 179 -6.48 -48.30 -33.33
C GLY A 179 -6.80 -49.74 -33.79
N GLY A 180 -7.93 -50.29 -33.35
CA GLY A 180 -8.30 -51.69 -33.61
C GLY A 180 -7.60 -52.70 -32.68
N PHE A 181 -6.98 -52.24 -31.60
CA PHE A 181 -6.33 -53.09 -30.61
C PHE A 181 -7.03 -53.01 -29.24
N ASN A 182 -6.96 -54.12 -28.51
CA ASN A 182 -7.25 -54.19 -27.09
C ASN A 182 -5.94 -54.25 -26.30
N TRP A 183 -5.67 -53.17 -25.55
CA TRP A 183 -4.50 -52.98 -24.70
C TRP A 183 -4.88 -53.37 -23.27
N LYS A 184 -4.20 -54.35 -22.71
CA LYS A 184 -4.35 -54.76 -21.31
C LYS A 184 -3.10 -54.40 -20.53
N PHE A 185 -3.26 -53.64 -19.45
CA PHE A 185 -2.14 -53.27 -18.58
C PHE A 185 -2.10 -54.18 -17.35
N ASN A 186 -0.90 -54.58 -16.94
CA ASN A 186 -0.69 -55.45 -15.79
C ASN A 186 0.71 -55.24 -15.20
N PHE A 187 1.03 -55.95 -14.11
CA PHE A 187 2.41 -56.11 -13.65
C PHE A 187 3.01 -57.42 -14.19
N SER A 188 4.32 -57.43 -14.40
CA SER A 188 5.10 -58.66 -14.59
C SER A 188 5.27 -59.40 -13.25
N THR A 189 5.76 -60.64 -13.29
CA THR A 189 6.24 -61.38 -12.11
C THR A 189 7.32 -60.64 -11.28
N ARG A 190 8.04 -59.70 -11.91
CA ARG A 190 9.05 -58.84 -11.27
C ARG A 190 8.53 -57.45 -10.86
N GLY A 191 7.21 -57.21 -10.90
CA GLY A 191 6.62 -55.92 -10.50
C GLY A 191 6.88 -54.74 -11.45
N ARG A 192 7.25 -54.99 -12.72
CA ARG A 192 7.33 -53.99 -13.79
C ARG A 192 5.97 -53.79 -14.45
N LEU A 193 5.71 -52.59 -14.95
CA LEU A 193 4.52 -52.34 -15.77
C LEU A 193 4.65 -53.10 -17.10
N VAL A 194 3.55 -53.71 -17.55
CA VAL A 194 3.46 -54.43 -18.83
C VAL A 194 2.18 -54.01 -19.56
N ALA A 195 2.25 -53.85 -20.88
CA ALA A 195 1.11 -53.66 -21.76
C ALA A 195 1.04 -54.79 -22.79
N ARG A 196 -0.06 -55.55 -22.82
CA ARG A 196 -0.33 -56.56 -23.85
C ARG A 196 -1.35 -56.04 -24.85
N LEU A 197 -0.91 -55.89 -26.08
CA LEU A 197 -1.68 -55.42 -27.23
C LEU A 197 -2.18 -56.64 -27.99
N ASN A 198 -3.49 -56.72 -28.23
CA ASN A 198 -4.08 -57.77 -29.05
C ASN A 198 -4.91 -57.14 -30.17
N ARG A 199 -4.60 -57.47 -31.43
CA ARG A 199 -5.35 -56.98 -32.59
C ARG A 199 -6.76 -57.56 -32.56
N MET A 200 -7.75 -56.71 -32.73
CA MET A 200 -9.15 -57.11 -32.83
C MET A 200 -9.46 -57.53 -34.27
N SER A 201 -10.22 -58.61 -34.44
CA SER A 201 -10.77 -58.96 -35.76
C SER A 201 -11.82 -57.93 -36.20
N PRO A 202 -12.06 -57.75 -37.51
CA PRO A 202 -13.11 -56.85 -38.00
C PRO A 202 -14.48 -57.07 -37.34
N ALA A 203 -14.90 -58.33 -37.22
CA ALA A 203 -16.14 -58.70 -36.53
C ALA A 203 -16.15 -58.32 -35.04
N ALA A 204 -15.00 -58.38 -34.35
CA ALA A 204 -14.89 -57.94 -32.96
C ALA A 204 -14.96 -56.42 -32.81
N ILE A 205 -14.42 -55.67 -33.79
CA ILE A 205 -14.52 -54.21 -33.84
C ILE A 205 -15.98 -53.79 -34.05
N GLU A 206 -16.66 -54.36 -35.05
CA GLU A 206 -18.08 -54.09 -35.35
C GLU A 206 -18.96 -54.42 -34.15
N LYS A 207 -18.81 -55.61 -33.56
CA LYS A 207 -19.57 -56.02 -32.37
C LYS A 207 -19.37 -55.05 -31.20
N ALA A 208 -18.15 -54.59 -30.96
CA ALA A 208 -17.85 -53.64 -29.89
C ALA A 208 -18.46 -52.26 -30.17
N ALA A 209 -18.40 -51.78 -31.40
CA ALA A 209 -18.99 -50.50 -31.83
C ALA A 209 -20.53 -50.53 -31.73
N ASP A 210 -21.17 -51.62 -32.16
CA ASP A 210 -22.62 -51.82 -32.03
C ASP A 210 -23.06 -51.84 -30.57
N GLN A 211 -22.33 -52.55 -29.71
CA GLN A 211 -22.60 -52.59 -28.28
C GLN A 211 -22.48 -51.18 -27.66
N ALA A 212 -21.44 -50.43 -28.01
CA ALA A 212 -21.24 -49.06 -27.53
C ALA A 212 -22.38 -48.13 -28.00
N THR A 213 -22.84 -48.28 -29.24
CA THR A 213 -23.96 -47.50 -29.81
C THR A 213 -25.28 -47.80 -29.10
N ARG A 214 -25.58 -49.07 -28.82
CA ARG A 214 -26.76 -49.45 -28.04
C ARG A 214 -26.69 -48.92 -26.60
N LEU A 215 -25.50 -48.88 -26.01
CA LEU A 215 -25.28 -48.29 -24.69
C LEU A 215 -25.55 -46.79 -24.71
N SER A 216 -25.09 -46.05 -25.72
CA SER A 216 -25.32 -44.60 -25.79
C SER A 216 -26.79 -44.22 -25.96
N GLN A 217 -27.61 -45.07 -26.58
CA GLN A 217 -29.05 -44.87 -26.67
C GLN A 217 -29.80 -45.05 -25.33
N ARG A 218 -29.21 -45.76 -24.36
CA ARG A 218 -29.85 -46.13 -23.08
C ARG A 218 -29.28 -45.40 -21.86
N THR A 219 -28.20 -44.64 -22.05
CA THR A 219 -27.40 -44.05 -20.97
C THR A 219 -27.14 -42.57 -21.23
N LEU A 220 -26.43 -41.89 -20.34
CA LEU A 220 -26.01 -40.50 -20.52
C LEU A 220 -24.86 -40.31 -21.53
N LEU A 221 -24.33 -41.40 -22.09
CA LEU A 221 -23.23 -41.36 -23.05
C LEU A 221 -23.61 -40.56 -24.31
N PRO A 222 -22.77 -39.61 -24.74
CA PRO A 222 -23.06 -38.79 -25.91
C PRO A 222 -22.95 -39.55 -27.25
N PHE A 223 -22.11 -40.58 -27.32
CA PHE A 223 -21.91 -41.43 -28.49
C PHE A 223 -21.36 -42.81 -28.08
N GLY A 224 -21.47 -43.79 -28.98
CA GLY A 224 -20.82 -45.10 -28.83
C GLY A 224 -19.39 -45.06 -29.38
N SER A 225 -18.41 -45.48 -28.57
CA SER A 225 -17.00 -45.51 -28.98
C SER A 225 -16.73 -46.57 -30.05
N HIS A 226 -15.87 -46.22 -31.02
CA HIS A 226 -15.44 -47.12 -32.09
C HIS A 226 -13.97 -47.53 -31.90
N PRO A 227 -13.65 -48.81 -31.60
CA PRO A 227 -12.29 -49.24 -31.27
C PRO A 227 -11.23 -48.96 -32.34
N GLY A 228 -11.63 -48.85 -33.61
CA GLY A 228 -10.74 -48.52 -34.73
C GLY A 228 -10.49 -47.02 -34.97
N ARG A 229 -11.24 -46.12 -34.32
CA ARG A 229 -11.19 -44.66 -34.59
C ARG A 229 -11.01 -43.82 -33.33
N ASP A 230 -11.38 -44.36 -32.18
CA ASP A 230 -11.39 -43.66 -30.90
C ASP A 230 -10.40 -44.32 -29.94
N VAL A 231 -9.94 -43.55 -28.95
CA VAL A 231 -9.23 -44.06 -27.78
C VAL A 231 -10.19 -44.10 -26.62
N GLN A 232 -10.32 -45.27 -25.99
CA GLN A 232 -11.13 -45.46 -24.79
C GLN A 232 -10.31 -46.17 -23.71
N PHE A 233 -10.05 -45.49 -22.59
CA PHE A 233 -9.57 -46.11 -21.36
C PHE A 233 -10.74 -46.54 -20.48
N ILE A 234 -10.60 -47.71 -19.85
CA ILE A 234 -11.59 -48.26 -18.91
C ILE A 234 -10.84 -48.70 -17.66
N ILE A 235 -11.26 -48.16 -16.52
CA ILE A 235 -10.62 -48.27 -15.21
C ILE A 235 -11.62 -48.88 -14.22
N GLY A 236 -11.17 -49.81 -13.37
CA GLY A 236 -11.99 -50.42 -12.32
C GLY A 236 -12.68 -51.72 -12.74
N GLU A 237 -12.32 -52.31 -13.88
CA GLU A 237 -12.85 -53.63 -14.24
C GLU A 237 -12.26 -54.74 -13.36
N THR A 238 -13.13 -55.56 -12.77
CA THR A 238 -12.75 -56.68 -11.91
C THR A 238 -12.31 -57.87 -12.75
N HIS A 239 -11.04 -58.25 -12.62
CA HIS A 239 -10.44 -59.42 -13.26
C HIS A 239 -9.19 -59.87 -12.50
N ARG A 240 -8.66 -61.06 -12.81
CA ARG A 240 -7.38 -61.53 -12.26
C ARG A 240 -6.21 -60.83 -12.95
N GLY A 241 -5.22 -60.40 -12.17
CA GLY A 241 -3.97 -59.83 -12.63
C GLY A 241 -2.85 -60.08 -11.64
N LEU A 242 -1.73 -59.37 -11.79
CA LEU A 242 -0.60 -59.41 -10.86
C LEU A 242 -0.47 -58.07 -10.13
N ASP A 243 -0.08 -58.08 -8.85
CA ASP A 243 0.19 -56.88 -8.06
C ASP A 243 1.61 -56.32 -8.27
N GLU A 244 1.99 -55.27 -7.55
CA GLU A 244 3.33 -54.67 -7.62
C GLU A 244 4.49 -55.61 -7.24
N ARG A 245 4.21 -56.75 -6.62
CA ARG A 245 5.19 -57.79 -6.23
C ARG A 245 5.17 -58.98 -7.18
N GLY A 246 4.31 -58.95 -8.21
CA GLY A 246 4.11 -60.06 -9.14
C GLY A 246 3.20 -61.17 -8.60
N ALA A 247 2.49 -60.94 -7.48
CA ALA A 247 1.58 -61.92 -6.91
C ALA A 247 0.17 -61.81 -7.53
N PRO A 248 -0.56 -62.93 -7.72
CA PRO A 248 -1.92 -62.90 -8.24
C PRO A 248 -2.88 -62.09 -7.36
N VAL A 249 -3.64 -61.18 -7.97
CA VAL A 249 -4.62 -60.33 -7.29
C VAL A 249 -5.90 -60.18 -8.12
N CYS A 250 -7.04 -59.99 -7.46
CA CYS A 250 -8.28 -59.58 -8.13
C CYS A 250 -8.33 -58.05 -8.17
N ARG A 251 -8.50 -57.45 -9.35
CA ARG A 251 -8.62 -56.01 -9.52
C ARG A 251 -9.87 -55.45 -8.84
N SER A 252 -9.76 -54.24 -8.31
CA SER A 252 -10.82 -53.56 -7.57
C SER A 252 -11.61 -52.58 -8.45
N PRO A 253 -12.93 -52.45 -8.23
CA PRO A 253 -13.71 -51.35 -8.80
C PRO A 253 -13.23 -49.98 -8.28
N VAL A 254 -13.65 -48.92 -8.96
CA VAL A 254 -13.44 -47.54 -8.53
C VAL A 254 -14.64 -47.11 -7.70
N SER A 255 -14.40 -46.57 -6.51
CA SER A 255 -15.47 -46.00 -5.69
C SER A 255 -15.94 -44.66 -6.26
N GLN A 256 -17.22 -44.33 -6.10
CA GLN A 256 -17.77 -43.05 -6.52
C GLN A 256 -17.04 -41.88 -5.84
N ASN A 257 -16.74 -42.03 -4.55
CA ASN A 257 -16.05 -41.00 -3.76
C ASN A 257 -14.63 -40.74 -4.29
N ASP A 258 -13.91 -41.80 -4.66
CA ASP A 258 -12.58 -41.65 -5.26
C ASP A 258 -12.67 -40.95 -6.62
N PHE A 259 -13.61 -41.36 -7.47
CA PHE A 259 -13.83 -40.71 -8.76
C PHE A 259 -14.13 -39.21 -8.61
N GLU A 260 -15.05 -38.84 -7.72
CA GLU A 260 -15.37 -37.44 -7.45
C GLU A 260 -14.16 -36.68 -6.90
N ALA A 261 -13.41 -37.27 -5.97
CA ALA A 261 -12.17 -36.68 -5.46
C ALA A 261 -11.12 -36.48 -6.58
N TRP A 262 -11.01 -37.41 -7.52
CA TRP A 262 -10.09 -37.31 -8.64
C TRP A 262 -10.48 -36.22 -9.63
N THR A 263 -11.77 -36.01 -9.88
CA THR A 263 -12.25 -34.94 -10.79
C THR A 263 -11.87 -33.54 -10.30
N LYS A 264 -11.64 -33.36 -8.98
CA LYS A 264 -11.16 -32.09 -8.42
C LYS A 264 -9.79 -31.65 -8.97
N ALA A 265 -9.03 -32.57 -9.56
CA ALA A 265 -7.74 -32.30 -10.19
C ALA A 265 -7.80 -31.48 -11.49
N ALA A 266 -8.99 -31.25 -12.05
CA ALA A 266 -9.15 -30.45 -13.27
C ALA A 266 -10.30 -29.45 -13.10
N LEU A 267 -9.97 -28.15 -13.11
CA LEU A 267 -10.91 -27.04 -12.87
C LEU A 267 -12.11 -27.07 -13.82
N PHE A 268 -11.90 -27.40 -15.09
CA PHE A 268 -12.96 -27.51 -16.09
C PHE A 268 -13.92 -28.70 -15.89
N LEU A 269 -13.68 -29.57 -14.91
CA LEU A 269 -14.63 -30.59 -14.47
C LEU A 269 -15.47 -30.14 -13.26
N HIS A 270 -15.16 -28.98 -12.65
CA HIS A 270 -15.93 -28.46 -11.53
C HIS A 270 -17.21 -27.81 -12.03
N ASP A 271 -18.28 -28.03 -11.29
CA ASP A 271 -19.52 -27.27 -11.42
C ASP A 271 -19.39 -26.02 -10.55
N ALA A 272 -18.62 -25.03 -11.03
CA ALA A 272 -18.45 -23.78 -10.31
C ALA A 272 -19.68 -22.91 -10.56
N GLY A 273 -20.41 -22.57 -9.50
CA GLY A 273 -21.58 -21.69 -9.60
C GLY A 273 -21.24 -20.34 -10.23
N ASP A 274 -22.25 -19.69 -10.81
CA ASP A 274 -22.09 -18.41 -11.51
C ASP A 274 -21.35 -17.38 -10.64
N GLY A 275 -20.27 -16.81 -11.19
CA GLY A 275 -19.45 -15.80 -10.53
C GLY A 275 -18.38 -16.32 -9.57
N ALA A 276 -18.24 -17.63 -9.38
CA ALA A 276 -17.18 -18.23 -8.55
C ALA A 276 -15.80 -18.23 -9.22
N ILE A 277 -15.75 -18.03 -10.54
CA ILE A 277 -14.54 -17.96 -11.36
C ILE A 277 -14.59 -16.66 -12.17
N ILE A 278 -13.58 -15.80 -11.99
CA ILE A 278 -13.41 -14.58 -12.78
C ILE A 278 -12.31 -14.85 -13.79
N SER A 279 -12.71 -15.14 -15.03
CA SER A 279 -11.77 -15.53 -16.09
C SER A 279 -11.11 -14.36 -16.78
N THR A 280 -9.79 -14.45 -16.98
CA THR A 280 -9.00 -13.40 -17.63
C THR A 280 -7.90 -13.99 -18.53
N ASP A 281 -7.21 -13.15 -19.29
CA ASP A 281 -6.08 -13.56 -20.14
C ASP A 281 -4.80 -13.88 -19.36
N ALA A 282 -4.63 -13.32 -18.15
CA ALA A 282 -3.54 -13.65 -17.23
C ALA A 282 -3.78 -14.94 -16.43
N GLY A 283 -5.03 -15.40 -16.39
CA GLY A 283 -5.49 -16.52 -15.57
C GLY A 283 -6.82 -16.21 -14.87
N ASP A 284 -7.33 -17.13 -14.07
CA ASP A 284 -8.61 -16.97 -13.40
C ASP A 284 -8.44 -16.76 -11.89
N LEU A 285 -9.22 -15.82 -11.34
CA LEU A 285 -9.37 -15.66 -9.89
C LEU A 285 -10.54 -16.52 -9.42
N LEU A 286 -10.29 -17.42 -8.47
CA LEU A 286 -11.29 -18.36 -7.94
C LEU A 286 -11.76 -17.88 -6.56
N THR A 287 -13.00 -17.40 -6.50
CA THR A 287 -13.62 -16.82 -5.30
C THR A 287 -14.51 -17.81 -4.55
N GLY A 288 -14.95 -18.87 -5.23
CA GLY A 288 -15.81 -19.92 -4.68
C GLY A 288 -15.18 -20.60 -3.45
N PRO A 289 -15.94 -20.82 -2.35
CA PRO A 289 -15.40 -21.43 -1.12
C PRO A 289 -14.67 -22.75 -1.34
N ASP A 290 -15.21 -23.61 -2.22
CA ASP A 290 -14.63 -24.92 -2.53
C ASP A 290 -13.38 -24.87 -3.41
N LEU A 291 -13.05 -23.70 -3.97
CA LEU A 291 -11.89 -23.48 -4.83
C LEU A 291 -10.75 -22.72 -4.12
N ARG A 292 -11.01 -22.19 -2.91
CA ARG A 292 -10.00 -21.47 -2.11
C ARG A 292 -8.82 -22.37 -1.77
N GLY A 293 -7.64 -21.78 -1.69
CA GLY A 293 -6.44 -22.53 -1.32
C GLY A 293 -5.95 -23.49 -2.41
N ARG A 294 -6.39 -23.35 -3.66
CA ARG A 294 -5.97 -24.22 -4.76
C ARG A 294 -5.28 -23.41 -5.86
N ILE A 295 -4.17 -23.95 -6.36
CA ILE A 295 -3.46 -23.41 -7.51
C ILE A 295 -3.61 -24.40 -8.65
N TYR A 296 -4.15 -23.91 -9.77
CA TYR A 296 -4.26 -24.59 -11.04
C TYR A 296 -3.31 -23.92 -12.05
N LEU A 297 -2.87 -24.69 -13.04
CA LEU A 297 -2.18 -24.20 -14.22
C LEU A 297 -2.88 -24.77 -15.44
N LYS A 298 -3.35 -23.88 -16.32
CA LYS A 298 -4.13 -24.23 -17.51
C LYS A 298 -5.33 -25.12 -17.15
N GLY A 299 -5.94 -24.91 -15.99
CA GLY A 299 -7.09 -25.67 -15.49
C GLY A 299 -6.76 -27.04 -14.89
N LEU A 300 -5.49 -27.39 -14.68
CA LEU A 300 -5.07 -28.62 -14.01
C LEU A 300 -4.46 -28.29 -12.64
N LEU A 301 -4.84 -29.05 -11.61
CA LEU A 301 -4.42 -28.80 -10.23
C LEU A 301 -2.91 -29.04 -10.09
N LEU A 302 -2.21 -28.00 -9.62
CA LEU A 302 -0.79 -28.07 -9.22
C LEU A 302 -0.67 -28.41 -7.75
N SER A 303 -1.34 -27.64 -6.90
CA SER A 303 -1.28 -27.77 -5.45
C SER A 303 -2.59 -27.34 -4.80
N GLU A 304 -2.86 -27.91 -3.62
CA GLU A 304 -3.98 -27.52 -2.77
C GLU A 304 -3.50 -27.41 -1.31
N SER A 305 -4.13 -26.49 -0.59
CA SER A 305 -3.92 -26.33 0.83
C SER A 305 -4.64 -27.44 1.57
N LEU A 306 -3.91 -28.13 2.44
CA LEU A 306 -4.39 -29.17 3.35
C LEU A 306 -4.10 -28.74 4.80
N PRO A 307 -4.74 -29.35 5.81
CA PRO A 307 -4.39 -29.09 7.21
C PRO A 307 -2.88 -29.25 7.44
N GLY A 308 -2.22 -28.16 7.87
CA GLY A 308 -0.77 -28.13 8.11
C GLY A 308 0.12 -27.95 6.86
N ARG A 309 -0.45 -27.77 5.65
CA ARG A 309 0.30 -27.57 4.41
C ARG A 309 -0.40 -26.57 3.49
N SER A 310 0.28 -25.49 3.11
CA SER A 310 -0.25 -24.57 2.08
C SER A 310 0.03 -25.06 0.66
N ALA A 311 -0.86 -24.71 -0.27
CA ALA A 311 -0.62 -24.80 -1.71
C ALA A 311 0.49 -23.87 -2.21
N SER A 312 0.66 -22.71 -1.55
CA SER A 312 1.68 -21.73 -1.93
C SER A 312 3.08 -22.21 -1.57
N ILE A 313 4.04 -21.97 -2.46
CA ILE A 313 5.46 -22.25 -2.19
C ILE A 313 6.02 -21.42 -1.03
N THR A 314 5.37 -20.30 -0.68
CA THR A 314 5.73 -19.48 0.49
C THR A 314 5.33 -20.11 1.82
N SER A 315 4.60 -21.24 1.78
CA SER A 315 3.97 -21.91 2.93
C SER A 315 2.93 -21.07 3.68
N GLN A 316 2.60 -19.87 3.20
CA GLN A 316 1.53 -19.03 3.73
C GLN A 316 0.16 -19.47 3.19
N PRO A 317 -0.93 -19.35 3.96
CA PRO A 317 -2.26 -19.70 3.48
C PRO A 317 -2.66 -18.82 2.28
N LEU A 318 -3.50 -19.38 1.42
CA LEU A 318 -4.15 -18.66 0.34
C LEU A 318 -5.62 -18.45 0.70
N GLN A 319 -6.08 -17.21 0.63
CA GLN A 319 -7.49 -16.87 0.85
C GLN A 319 -8.33 -17.20 -0.38
N PHE A 320 -7.76 -17.07 -1.58
CA PHE A 320 -8.41 -17.35 -2.85
C PHE A 320 -7.79 -18.55 -3.55
N GLY A 321 -8.44 -19.03 -4.60
CA GLY A 321 -7.83 -19.97 -5.55
C GLY A 321 -7.37 -19.25 -6.80
N TYR A 322 -6.44 -19.85 -7.53
CA TYR A 322 -5.83 -19.26 -8.72
C TYR A 322 -5.71 -20.29 -9.82
N ASN A 323 -6.06 -19.92 -11.05
CA ASN A 323 -5.72 -20.70 -12.24
C ASN A 323 -4.79 -19.88 -13.14
N PHE A 324 -3.52 -20.26 -13.23
CA PHE A 324 -2.58 -19.54 -14.09
C PHE A 324 -2.78 -19.93 -15.56
N ALA A 325 -2.83 -18.92 -16.44
CA ALA A 325 -2.88 -19.16 -17.89
C ALA A 325 -1.53 -19.66 -18.44
N ARG A 326 -0.42 -19.28 -17.79
CA ARG A 326 0.96 -19.56 -18.19
C ARG A 326 1.81 -19.90 -16.97
N GLY A 327 2.93 -20.59 -17.19
CA GLY A 327 3.89 -20.92 -16.14
C GLY A 327 4.63 -22.21 -16.42
N TYR A 328 5.81 -22.35 -15.85
CA TYR A 328 6.57 -23.59 -15.89
C TYR A 328 6.43 -24.33 -14.57
N THR A 329 6.26 -25.65 -14.64
CA THR A 329 6.21 -26.49 -13.46
C THR A 329 7.54 -27.17 -13.21
N ASN A 330 7.83 -27.49 -11.96
CA ASN A 330 8.90 -28.43 -11.65
C ASN A 330 8.65 -29.82 -12.28
N ARG A 331 9.66 -30.72 -12.23
CA ARG A 331 9.59 -32.07 -12.84
C ARG A 331 8.36 -32.86 -12.38
N GLU A 332 7.94 -32.68 -11.13
CA GLU A 332 6.82 -33.39 -10.52
C GLU A 332 5.45 -32.70 -10.70
N ARG A 333 5.42 -31.51 -11.29
CA ARG A 333 4.23 -30.68 -11.51
C ARG A 333 3.45 -30.36 -10.24
N GLN A 334 4.18 -30.00 -9.18
CA GLN A 334 3.61 -29.69 -7.86
C GLN A 334 3.67 -28.20 -7.50
N SER A 335 4.49 -27.42 -8.19
CA SER A 335 4.60 -25.97 -7.97
C SER A 335 5.04 -25.26 -9.23
N VAL A 336 4.83 -23.95 -9.26
CA VAL A 336 5.54 -23.03 -10.17
C VAL A 336 7.03 -22.97 -9.81
N GLY A 337 7.85 -22.42 -10.71
CA GLY A 337 9.31 -22.50 -10.62
C GLY A 337 9.92 -21.75 -9.43
N SER A 338 9.26 -20.72 -8.88
CA SER A 338 9.72 -19.98 -7.71
C SER A 338 8.62 -19.18 -7.01
N ALA A 339 8.86 -18.77 -5.76
CA ALA A 339 7.98 -17.87 -5.01
C ALA A 339 7.73 -16.53 -5.71
N ASN A 340 8.75 -15.98 -6.38
CA ASN A 340 8.59 -14.72 -7.11
C ASN A 340 7.81 -14.89 -8.43
N GLU A 341 7.87 -16.06 -9.06
CA GLU A 341 7.00 -16.38 -10.20
C GLU A 341 5.55 -16.55 -9.76
N GLU A 342 5.31 -17.23 -8.63
CA GLU A 342 3.98 -17.38 -8.03
C GLU A 342 3.36 -16.01 -7.70
N ALA A 343 4.09 -15.17 -6.96
CA ALA A 343 3.67 -13.82 -6.60
C ALA A 343 3.30 -12.96 -7.81
N ARG A 344 4.13 -12.97 -8.86
CA ARG A 344 3.85 -12.22 -10.10
C ARG A 344 2.63 -12.75 -10.83
N SER A 345 2.44 -14.07 -10.85
CA SER A 345 1.29 -14.70 -11.49
C SER A 345 -0.01 -14.36 -10.76
N ILE A 346 0.00 -14.45 -9.42
CA ILE A 346 -1.13 -14.06 -8.56
C ILE A 346 -1.49 -12.59 -8.76
N LEU A 347 -0.51 -11.68 -8.70
CA LEU A 347 -0.76 -10.25 -8.87
C LEU A 347 -1.19 -9.90 -10.31
N GLY A 348 -0.71 -10.64 -11.30
CA GLY A 348 -1.17 -10.54 -12.68
C GLY A 348 -2.65 -10.92 -12.83
N VAL A 349 -3.07 -12.01 -12.19
CA VAL A 349 -4.47 -12.43 -12.11
C VAL A 349 -5.32 -11.35 -11.43
N TRP A 350 -4.89 -10.82 -10.28
CA TRP A 350 -5.61 -9.73 -9.60
C TRP A 350 -5.76 -8.48 -10.47
N SER A 351 -4.68 -8.04 -11.12
CA SER A 351 -4.70 -6.86 -12.00
C SER A 351 -5.74 -7.01 -13.11
N LYS A 352 -5.84 -8.19 -13.72
CA LYS A 352 -6.81 -8.46 -14.79
C LYS A 352 -8.21 -8.73 -14.27
N ALA A 353 -8.35 -9.40 -13.13
CA ALA A 353 -9.64 -9.64 -12.50
C ALA A 353 -10.33 -8.31 -12.15
N LEU A 354 -9.57 -7.32 -11.69
CA LEU A 354 -10.08 -5.98 -11.43
C LEU A 354 -10.51 -5.22 -12.68
N GLU A 355 -9.97 -5.55 -13.87
CA GLU A 355 -10.41 -4.96 -15.16
C GLU A 355 -11.79 -5.47 -15.55
N VAL A 356 -12.03 -6.77 -15.33
CA VAL A 356 -13.29 -7.42 -15.66
C VAL A 356 -14.36 -7.15 -14.60
N LYS A 357 -13.97 -7.12 -13.33
CA LYS A 357 -14.89 -7.08 -12.18
C LYS A 357 -14.38 -6.11 -11.10
N PRO A 358 -14.50 -4.78 -11.29
CA PRO A 358 -13.91 -3.78 -10.39
C PRO A 358 -14.33 -3.89 -8.92
N GLU A 359 -15.50 -4.44 -8.61
CA GLU A 359 -16.03 -4.60 -7.26
C GLU A 359 -15.16 -5.48 -6.34
N VAL A 360 -14.33 -6.37 -6.90
CA VAL A 360 -13.40 -7.21 -6.10
C VAL A 360 -12.22 -6.42 -5.54
N VAL A 361 -12.09 -5.12 -5.84
CA VAL A 361 -11.09 -4.23 -5.21
C VAL A 361 -11.25 -4.19 -3.70
N SER A 362 -12.48 -4.34 -3.20
CA SER A 362 -12.76 -4.39 -1.77
C SER A 362 -12.12 -5.61 -1.10
N GLU A 363 -12.13 -6.77 -1.76
CA GLU A 363 -11.50 -8.01 -1.29
C GLU A 363 -9.98 -7.90 -1.29
N LEU A 364 -9.38 -7.35 -2.35
CA LEU A 364 -7.93 -7.12 -2.41
C LEU A 364 -7.48 -6.10 -1.35
N SER A 365 -8.26 -5.03 -1.14
CA SER A 365 -7.98 -4.04 -0.11
C SER A 365 -8.07 -4.65 1.29
N ALA A 366 -9.01 -5.58 1.54
CA ALA A 366 -9.12 -6.30 2.80
C ALA A 366 -7.94 -7.26 3.02
N LEU A 367 -7.51 -7.98 1.98
CA LEU A 367 -6.31 -8.82 2.02
C LEU A 367 -5.06 -8.01 2.41
N LEU A 368 -4.83 -6.89 1.72
CA LEU A 368 -3.68 -6.02 1.98
C LEU A 368 -3.69 -5.44 3.40
N ASN A 369 -4.88 -5.20 3.96
CA ASN A 369 -5.03 -4.72 5.34
C ASN A 369 -5.07 -5.82 6.41
N THR A 370 -4.92 -7.09 6.05
CA THR A 370 -4.84 -8.17 7.03
C THR A 370 -3.45 -8.24 7.66
N ILE A 371 -3.39 -8.23 9.00
CA ILE A 371 -2.12 -8.36 9.76
C ILE A 371 -1.75 -9.84 9.92
N GLU A 372 -2.69 -10.65 10.39
CA GLU A 372 -2.54 -12.10 10.53
C GLU A 372 -3.85 -12.82 10.12
N PRO A 373 -3.77 -13.96 9.41
CA PRO A 373 -2.54 -14.56 8.89
C PRO A 373 -1.98 -13.78 7.70
N LYS A 374 -0.67 -13.82 7.50
CA LYS A 374 -0.05 -13.33 6.26
C LYS A 374 -0.42 -14.24 5.10
N TYR A 375 -1.16 -13.70 4.13
CA TYR A 375 -1.62 -14.44 2.96
C TYR A 375 -0.60 -14.45 1.83
N ALA A 376 -0.45 -15.61 1.20
CA ALA A 376 0.33 -15.77 -0.02
C ALA A 376 -0.24 -14.95 -1.20
N ASP A 377 -1.54 -14.64 -1.19
CA ASP A 377 -2.25 -13.83 -2.18
C ASP A 377 -1.58 -12.46 -2.43
N ILE A 378 -0.93 -11.92 -1.39
CA ILE A 378 -0.25 -10.63 -1.42
C ILE A 378 1.25 -10.76 -1.13
N ALA A 379 1.79 -11.98 -1.08
CA ALA A 379 3.21 -12.21 -0.90
C ALA A 379 3.98 -11.61 -2.09
N GLY A 380 4.77 -10.57 -1.84
CA GLY A 380 5.50 -9.84 -2.87
C GLY A 380 4.74 -8.66 -3.50
N ALA A 381 3.52 -8.33 -3.03
CA ALA A 381 2.75 -7.18 -3.52
C ALA A 381 3.54 -5.85 -3.46
N LYS A 382 4.31 -5.65 -2.37
CA LYS A 382 5.19 -4.48 -2.19
C LYS A 382 6.16 -4.26 -3.36
N SER A 383 6.67 -5.32 -3.96
CA SER A 383 7.67 -5.25 -5.04
C SER A 383 7.06 -5.42 -6.43
N ASN A 384 5.96 -6.16 -6.56
CA ASN A 384 5.47 -6.60 -7.87
C ASN A 384 4.14 -5.96 -8.30
N MET A 385 3.41 -5.27 -7.41
CA MET A 385 2.13 -4.66 -7.79
C MET A 385 2.32 -3.51 -8.79
N ASN A 386 1.60 -3.55 -9.91
CA ASN A 386 1.68 -2.51 -10.94
C ASN A 386 0.93 -1.22 -10.53
N PHE A 387 1.21 -0.13 -11.26
CA PHE A 387 0.60 1.18 -11.02
C PHE A 387 -0.93 1.15 -11.14
N GLU A 388 -1.46 0.47 -12.17
CA GLU A 388 -2.90 0.42 -12.44
C GLU A 388 -3.70 -0.22 -11.29
N THR A 389 -3.21 -1.34 -10.76
CA THR A 389 -3.82 -2.00 -9.58
C THR A 389 -3.75 -1.11 -8.35
N ALA A 390 -2.59 -0.48 -8.11
CA ALA A 390 -2.41 0.45 -6.98
C ALA A 390 -3.32 1.70 -7.11
N SER A 391 -3.51 2.22 -8.32
CA SER A 391 -4.39 3.35 -8.62
C SER A 391 -5.86 3.02 -8.32
N ARG A 392 -6.31 1.80 -8.66
CA ARG A 392 -7.66 1.32 -8.31
C ARG A 392 -7.86 1.17 -6.82
N LEU A 393 -6.86 0.63 -6.11
CA LEU A 393 -6.87 0.58 -4.65
C LEU A 393 -6.94 1.99 -4.05
N LYS A 394 -6.16 2.96 -4.57
CA LYS A 394 -6.23 4.35 -4.13
C LYS A 394 -7.61 4.97 -4.39
N THR A 395 -8.20 4.70 -5.55
CA THR A 395 -9.55 5.17 -5.90
C THR A 395 -10.59 4.57 -4.96
N TYR A 396 -10.48 3.29 -4.63
CA TYR A 396 -11.34 2.62 -3.65
C TYR A 396 -11.23 3.28 -2.26
N LEU A 397 -10.02 3.53 -1.76
CA LEU A 397 -9.79 4.24 -0.50
C LEU A 397 -10.27 5.70 -0.53
N GLY A 398 -10.37 6.32 -1.71
CA GLY A 398 -10.93 7.66 -1.91
C GLY A 398 -12.45 7.67 -2.13
N GLY A 399 -13.11 6.51 -2.12
CA GLY A 399 -14.55 6.40 -2.36
C GLY A 399 -15.39 7.09 -1.28
N ALA A 400 -16.64 7.41 -1.61
CA ALA A 400 -17.56 8.14 -0.72
C ALA A 400 -17.76 7.47 0.65
N GLN A 401 -17.68 6.14 0.71
CA GLN A 401 -17.78 5.36 1.96
C GLN A 401 -16.63 5.63 2.95
N PHE A 402 -15.53 6.23 2.50
CA PHE A 402 -14.36 6.60 3.31
C PHE A 402 -14.14 8.12 3.31
N ALA A 403 -15.19 8.91 3.08
CA ALA A 403 -15.11 10.35 3.15
C ALA A 403 -14.50 10.82 4.48
N ASN A 404 -13.63 11.84 4.42
CA ASN A 404 -12.91 12.40 5.56
C ASN A 404 -11.96 11.42 6.28
N LYS A 405 -11.57 10.29 5.67
CA LYS A 405 -10.52 9.42 6.23
C LYS A 405 -9.15 9.84 5.71
N TRP A 406 -8.17 9.91 6.60
CA TRP A 406 -6.76 10.07 6.27
C TRP A 406 -6.01 8.78 6.58
N TYR A 407 -5.34 8.24 5.57
CA TYR A 407 -4.59 6.99 5.72
C TYR A 407 -3.14 7.26 6.12
N TYR A 408 -2.59 6.44 7.01
CA TYR A 408 -1.20 6.53 7.47
C TYR A 408 -0.61 5.14 7.76
N SER A 409 0.72 5.05 7.88
CA SER A 409 1.41 3.80 8.29
C SER A 409 1.82 3.77 9.75
N SER A 410 2.15 2.58 10.26
CA SER A 410 2.72 2.44 11.61
C SER A 410 4.02 3.23 11.77
N GLU A 411 4.83 3.29 10.71
CA GLU A 411 6.08 4.03 10.66
C GLU A 411 5.86 5.55 10.73
N ASP A 412 4.84 6.08 10.05
CA ASP A 412 4.49 7.50 10.14
C ASP A 412 4.07 7.89 11.56
N LEU A 413 3.28 7.03 12.22
CA LEU A 413 2.85 7.25 13.61
C LEU A 413 4.05 7.21 14.57
N ALA A 414 4.99 6.29 14.36
CA ALA A 414 6.18 6.19 15.20
C ALA A 414 7.15 7.37 15.02
N LYS A 415 7.25 7.91 13.80
CA LYS A 415 8.14 9.04 13.49
C LYS A 415 7.58 10.39 13.90
N ASN A 416 6.25 10.54 13.89
CA ASN A 416 5.60 11.82 14.16
C ASN A 416 4.60 11.71 15.33
N PRO A 417 5.01 12.11 16.55
CA PRO A 417 4.11 12.18 17.71
C PRO A 417 2.92 13.12 17.55
N ARG A 418 2.99 14.08 16.60
CA ARG A 418 1.92 15.04 16.31
C ARG A 418 1.00 14.58 15.18
N LEU A 419 1.15 13.36 14.67
CA LEU A 419 0.40 12.88 13.50
C LEU A 419 -1.13 13.05 13.67
N GLU A 420 -1.68 12.67 14.83
CA GLU A 420 -3.12 12.78 15.10
C GLU A 420 -3.60 14.24 15.04
N HIS A 421 -2.83 15.15 15.62
CA HIS A 421 -3.08 16.59 15.58
C HIS A 421 -3.06 17.14 14.15
N ILE A 422 -2.12 16.70 13.32
CA ILE A 422 -2.06 17.11 11.91
C ILE A 422 -3.29 16.60 11.14
N ILE A 423 -3.64 15.33 11.32
CA ILE A 423 -4.80 14.72 10.67
C ILE A 423 -6.10 15.45 11.07
N GLN A 424 -6.25 15.80 12.35
CA GLN A 424 -7.37 16.60 12.84
C GLN A 424 -7.40 17.99 12.20
N GLY A 425 -6.24 18.66 12.09
CA GLY A 425 -6.10 19.96 11.41
C GLY A 425 -6.45 19.91 9.92
N LEU A 426 -6.23 18.77 9.26
CA LEU A 426 -6.66 18.49 7.88
C LEU A 426 -8.18 18.23 7.75
N GLY A 427 -8.90 18.15 8.87
CA GLY A 427 -10.33 17.87 8.93
C GLY A 427 -10.69 16.41 8.66
N CYS A 428 -9.77 15.49 8.94
CA CYS A 428 -9.92 14.06 8.67
C CYS A 428 -9.83 13.21 9.94
N GLU A 429 -10.24 11.95 9.84
CA GLU A 429 -10.05 10.91 10.84
C GLU A 429 -8.96 9.95 10.38
N GLY A 430 -8.00 9.64 11.27
CA GLY A 430 -6.88 8.77 10.96
C GLY A 430 -7.30 7.30 10.82
N VAL A 431 -6.83 6.63 9.78
CA VAL A 431 -6.96 5.18 9.58
C VAL A 431 -5.61 4.59 9.25
N GLN A 432 -5.13 3.68 10.10
CA GLN A 432 -3.87 3.00 9.86
C GLN A 432 -4.03 1.92 8.78
N LEU A 433 -3.17 1.97 7.75
CA LEU A 433 -2.97 0.88 6.80
C LEU A 433 -1.81 -0.01 7.24
N THR A 434 -1.77 -1.25 6.75
CA THR A 434 -0.58 -2.08 6.91
C THR A 434 0.60 -1.49 6.13
N ASP A 435 1.81 -1.74 6.61
CA ASP A 435 3.03 -1.22 5.99
C ASP A 435 3.19 -1.68 4.54
N THR A 436 2.71 -2.90 4.22
CA THR A 436 2.70 -3.42 2.84
C THR A 436 1.80 -2.56 1.94
N TYR A 437 0.58 -2.27 2.37
CA TYR A 437 -0.37 -1.49 1.59
C TYR A 437 0.11 -0.04 1.44
N TRP A 438 0.53 0.59 2.53
CA TRP A 438 1.10 1.94 2.50
C TRP A 438 2.31 2.03 1.55
N ALA A 439 3.26 1.10 1.65
CA ALA A 439 4.46 1.10 0.82
C ALA A 439 4.14 0.96 -0.69
N ILE A 440 3.12 0.19 -1.04
CA ILE A 440 2.66 0.07 -2.44
C ILE A 440 2.19 1.43 -2.96
N LEU A 441 1.33 2.12 -2.20
CA LEU A 441 0.77 3.41 -2.59
C LEU A 441 1.85 4.50 -2.64
N ARG A 442 2.77 4.52 -1.66
CA ARG A 442 3.91 5.45 -1.61
C ARG A 442 4.86 5.27 -2.78
N ARG A 443 5.21 4.02 -3.11
CA ARG A 443 6.13 3.71 -4.22
C ARG A 443 5.62 4.24 -5.57
N HIS A 444 4.31 4.27 -5.76
CA HIS A 444 3.66 4.78 -6.98
C HIS A 444 3.27 6.26 -6.88
N GLY A 445 3.65 6.98 -5.81
CA GLY A 445 3.33 8.39 -5.64
C GLY A 445 1.84 8.71 -5.45
N LEU A 446 1.03 7.72 -5.05
CA LEU A 446 -0.43 7.83 -4.96
C LEU A 446 -0.93 8.42 -3.63
N VAL A 447 -0.06 8.49 -2.62
CA VAL A 447 -0.37 9.04 -1.29
C VAL A 447 0.77 9.89 -0.75
N ARG A 448 0.41 10.89 0.05
CA ARG A 448 1.33 11.74 0.81
C ARG A 448 1.24 11.42 2.29
N THR A 449 2.30 11.72 3.05
CA THR A 449 2.19 11.74 4.52
C THR A 449 1.30 12.93 4.94
N ALA A 450 0.79 12.89 6.19
CA ALA A 450 -0.01 14.00 6.71
C ALA A 450 0.81 15.31 6.76
N GLU A 451 2.09 15.22 7.14
CA GLU A 451 3.02 16.35 7.13
C GLU A 451 3.21 16.92 5.71
N GLU A 452 3.48 16.08 4.71
CA GLU A 452 3.65 16.51 3.32
C GLU A 452 2.42 17.27 2.82
N GLU A 453 1.21 16.82 3.17
CA GLU A 453 -0.03 17.50 2.79
C GLU A 453 -0.28 18.78 3.60
N GLU A 454 0.02 18.78 4.90
CA GLU A 454 -0.06 19.99 5.73
C GLU A 454 0.88 21.09 5.20
N HIS A 455 2.14 20.75 4.93
CA HIS A 455 3.13 21.68 4.34
C HIS A 455 2.64 22.20 2.98
N ARG A 456 2.10 21.32 2.14
CA ARG A 456 1.57 21.71 0.83
C ARG A 456 0.42 22.71 0.98
N ARG A 457 -0.58 22.41 1.82
CA ARG A 457 -1.73 23.31 2.03
C ARG A 457 -1.32 24.64 2.63
N PHE A 458 -0.39 24.62 3.58
CA PHE A 458 0.16 25.82 4.21
C PHE A 458 0.93 26.69 3.21
N THR A 459 1.73 26.08 2.34
CA THR A 459 2.46 26.81 1.29
C THR A 459 1.53 27.46 0.27
N THR A 460 0.44 26.78 -0.08
CA THR A 460 -0.57 27.28 -1.03
C THR A 460 -1.66 28.15 -0.38
N ALA A 461 -1.61 28.36 0.94
CA ALA A 461 -2.61 29.15 1.64
C ALA A 461 -2.55 30.61 1.17
N PRO A 462 -3.70 31.28 0.99
CA PRO A 462 -3.71 32.65 0.52
C PRO A 462 -3.10 33.58 1.58
N PRO A 463 -2.40 34.66 1.17
CA PRO A 463 -1.93 35.67 2.10
C PRO A 463 -3.08 36.35 2.84
N VAL A 464 -2.86 36.70 4.10
CA VAL A 464 -3.78 37.51 4.91
C VAL A 464 -3.97 38.89 4.25
N ALA A 465 -5.22 39.36 4.17
CA ALA A 465 -5.54 40.66 3.59
C ALA A 465 -5.04 41.81 4.47
N ALA A 466 -4.68 42.95 3.87
CA ALA A 466 -4.19 44.13 4.61
C ALA A 466 -5.18 44.62 5.68
N THR A 467 -6.49 44.43 5.46
CA THR A 467 -7.56 44.78 6.40
C THR A 467 -7.53 43.95 7.69
N GLU A 468 -7.02 42.72 7.66
CA GLU A 468 -6.89 41.86 8.85
C GLU A 468 -5.65 42.22 9.69
N LEU A 469 -4.70 42.98 9.11
CA LEU A 469 -3.57 43.59 9.81
C LEU A 469 -3.91 44.96 10.44
N GLU A 470 -5.19 45.33 10.53
CA GLU A 470 -5.59 46.64 11.11
C GLU A 470 -5.59 46.66 12.64
N SER A 471 -5.65 45.50 13.32
CA SER A 471 -5.63 45.51 14.78
C SER A 471 -4.26 45.93 15.33
N ALA A 472 -4.24 46.71 16.41
CA ALA A 472 -3.01 47.15 17.06
C ALA A 472 -2.09 45.97 17.44
N PHE A 473 -2.69 44.86 17.89
CA PHE A 473 -1.96 43.62 18.18
C PHE A 473 -1.31 43.01 16.94
N ALA A 474 -2.05 42.85 15.85
CA ALA A 474 -1.52 42.31 14.59
C ALA A 474 -0.37 43.16 14.04
N GLN A 475 -0.50 44.49 14.09
CA GLN A 475 0.55 45.43 13.67
C GLN A 475 1.79 45.30 14.54
N SER A 476 1.62 45.21 15.86
CA SER A 476 2.71 45.03 16.82
C SER A 476 3.46 43.71 16.56
N VAL A 477 2.76 42.58 16.44
CA VAL A 477 3.36 41.26 16.15
C VAL A 477 4.10 41.28 14.82
N HIS A 478 3.48 41.79 13.75
CA HIS A 478 4.11 41.84 12.43
C HIS A 478 5.37 42.70 12.44
N ARG A 479 5.31 43.89 13.05
CA ARG A 479 6.43 44.82 13.12
C ARG A 479 7.59 44.28 13.95
N LEU A 480 7.31 43.79 15.16
CA LEU A 480 8.34 43.27 16.06
C LEU A 480 8.99 42.01 15.49
N LEU A 481 8.23 41.12 14.84
CA LEU A 481 8.81 39.95 14.18
C LEU A 481 9.72 40.34 13.01
N ARG A 482 9.32 41.34 12.20
CA ARG A 482 10.20 41.92 11.17
C ARG A 482 11.46 42.54 11.78
N ALA A 483 11.34 43.23 12.91
CA ALA A 483 12.49 43.79 13.62
C ALA A 483 13.44 42.71 14.12
N CYS A 484 12.93 41.61 14.68
CA CYS A 484 13.76 40.45 15.07
C CYS A 484 14.55 39.88 13.89
N LEU A 485 13.91 39.66 12.73
CA LEU A 485 14.62 39.17 11.54
C LEU A 485 15.62 40.20 10.98
N ARG A 486 15.28 41.49 11.00
CA ARG A 486 16.17 42.56 10.51
C ARG A 486 17.42 42.72 11.38
N ALA A 487 17.27 42.54 12.70
CA ALA A 487 18.31 42.67 13.71
C ALA A 487 19.21 41.43 13.82
N CYS A 488 18.88 40.34 13.11
CA CYS A 488 19.67 39.12 13.09
C CYS A 488 20.36 38.99 11.73
N PRO A 489 21.70 39.08 11.66
CA PRO A 489 22.43 38.98 10.39
C PRO A 489 22.19 37.65 9.65
N LYS A 490 21.86 36.59 10.40
CA LYS A 490 21.60 35.24 9.89
C LYS A 490 20.27 35.12 9.13
N THR A 491 19.37 36.08 9.28
CA THR A 491 18.08 36.17 8.57
C THR A 491 18.06 37.29 7.53
N SER A 492 19.24 37.79 7.13
CA SER A 492 19.35 38.85 6.13
C SER A 492 18.70 38.44 4.80
N GLY A 493 17.86 39.31 4.25
CA GLY A 493 17.11 39.07 3.01
C GLY A 493 15.86 38.19 3.17
N ILE A 494 15.58 37.66 4.36
CA ILE A 494 14.38 36.86 4.61
C ILE A 494 13.19 37.77 4.93
N THR A 495 12.05 37.49 4.31
CA THR A 495 10.80 38.22 4.52
C THR A 495 9.76 37.38 5.26
N ILE A 496 8.65 38.01 5.68
CA ILE A 496 7.53 37.34 6.38
C ILE A 496 6.24 37.60 5.61
N GLN A 497 5.39 36.59 5.52
CA GLN A 497 4.03 36.68 5.02
C GLN A 497 3.09 35.90 5.93
N PHE A 498 2.03 36.56 6.42
CA PHE A 498 0.97 35.85 7.12
C PHE A 498 0.03 35.19 6.12
N VAL A 499 -0.39 33.96 6.40
CA VAL A 499 -1.25 33.15 5.51
C VAL A 499 -2.50 32.64 6.23
N GLN A 500 -3.59 32.57 5.49
CA GLN A 500 -4.88 32.07 5.97
C GLN A 500 -4.92 30.54 5.94
N ALA A 501 -4.25 29.94 6.93
CA ALA A 501 -4.07 28.50 7.05
C ALA A 501 -5.25 27.79 7.76
N GLY A 502 -6.24 28.52 8.27
CA GLY A 502 -7.46 27.95 8.85
C GLY A 502 -7.19 27.00 10.02
N ARG A 503 -7.57 25.71 9.85
CA ARG A 503 -7.47 24.69 10.91
C ARG A 503 -6.13 23.96 10.97
N LEU A 504 -5.19 24.23 10.07
CA LEU A 504 -3.87 23.57 10.07
C LEU A 504 -3.15 23.83 11.40
N HIS A 505 -2.27 22.92 11.84
CA HIS A 505 -1.58 23.05 13.12
C HIS A 505 -0.10 23.46 12.96
N LEU A 506 0.35 23.59 11.72
CA LEU A 506 1.62 24.22 11.36
C LEU A 506 1.59 25.72 11.67
N GLN A 507 2.56 26.19 12.45
CA GLN A 507 2.61 27.56 12.94
C GLN A 507 3.34 28.50 11.98
N LEU A 508 4.47 28.02 11.45
CA LEU A 508 5.39 28.78 10.63
C LEU A 508 6.10 27.81 9.68
N LEU A 509 6.39 28.25 8.45
CA LEU A 509 7.11 27.48 7.45
C LEU A 509 8.10 28.36 6.66
N TYR A 510 9.36 27.94 6.60
CA TYR A 510 10.38 28.58 5.77
C TYR A 510 10.38 28.05 4.34
N SER A 511 10.36 28.96 3.37
CA SER A 511 10.56 28.68 1.94
C SER A 511 11.91 29.21 1.51
N GLU A 512 12.89 28.31 1.41
CA GLU A 512 14.26 28.66 0.99
C GLU A 512 14.32 29.29 -0.42
N PRO A 513 13.61 28.78 -1.45
CA PRO A 513 13.65 29.38 -2.79
C PRO A 513 13.14 30.83 -2.85
N GLU A 514 12.26 31.22 -1.93
CA GLU A 514 11.64 32.54 -1.89
C GLU A 514 12.25 33.44 -0.80
N ALA A 515 13.16 32.92 0.04
CA ALA A 515 13.63 33.57 1.26
C ALA A 515 12.46 34.15 2.08
N LEU A 516 11.44 33.32 2.35
CA LEU A 516 10.16 33.75 2.92
C LEU A 516 9.71 32.83 4.06
N PHE A 517 9.41 33.41 5.22
CA PHE A 517 8.64 32.75 6.27
C PHE A 517 7.14 32.98 6.06
N ARG A 518 6.39 31.89 5.91
CA ARG A 518 4.92 31.92 5.99
C ARG A 518 4.51 31.69 7.44
N VAL A 519 3.63 32.53 7.98
CA VAL A 519 3.20 32.48 9.37
C VAL A 519 1.70 32.35 9.44
N HIS A 520 1.19 31.48 10.30
CA HIS A 520 -0.25 31.26 10.43
C HIS A 520 -0.97 32.51 10.95
N GLU A 521 -2.10 32.87 10.32
CA GLU A 521 -2.95 34.01 10.72
C GLU A 521 -3.37 34.05 12.21
N ARG A 522 -3.40 32.89 12.90
CA ARG A 522 -3.83 32.82 14.31
C ARG A 522 -2.98 33.68 15.24
N TRP A 523 -1.73 33.94 14.86
CA TRP A 523 -0.81 34.77 15.62
C TRP A 523 -1.09 36.27 15.50
N LEU A 524 -2.05 36.68 14.66
CA LEU A 524 -2.51 38.06 14.53
C LEU A 524 -3.69 38.40 15.46
N SER A 525 -4.20 37.42 16.22
CA SER A 525 -5.27 37.60 17.21
C SER A 525 -4.73 37.40 18.62
N LYS A 526 -5.02 38.35 19.52
CA LYS A 526 -4.60 38.27 20.93
C LYS A 526 -5.15 37.00 21.59
N ASP A 527 -6.44 36.73 21.44
CA ASP A 527 -7.10 35.59 22.07
C ASP A 527 -6.53 34.26 21.56
N SER A 528 -6.31 34.15 20.26
CA SER A 528 -5.74 32.95 19.65
C SER A 528 -4.26 32.74 20.03
N ALA A 529 -3.49 33.82 20.19
CA ALA A 529 -2.11 33.75 20.67
C ALA A 529 -2.04 33.34 22.15
N ILE A 530 -2.94 33.87 23.00
CA ILE A 530 -3.08 33.48 24.41
C ILE A 530 -3.42 31.99 24.51
N GLU A 531 -4.41 31.53 23.76
CA GLU A 531 -4.80 30.11 23.73
C GLU A 531 -3.65 29.21 23.26
N ALA A 532 -2.97 29.58 22.17
CA ALA A 532 -1.87 28.80 21.60
C ALA A 532 -0.65 28.68 22.52
N MET A 533 -0.38 29.71 23.33
CA MET A 533 0.75 29.75 24.27
C MET A 533 0.38 29.34 25.70
N GLY A 534 -0.92 29.19 26.02
CA GLY A 534 -1.40 28.92 27.38
C GLY A 534 -1.16 30.09 28.34
N LEU A 535 -1.27 31.34 27.86
CA LEU A 535 -1.08 32.54 28.67
C LEU A 535 -2.37 32.90 29.45
N PRO A 536 -2.28 33.72 30.52
CA PRO A 536 -3.44 34.29 31.18
C PRO A 536 -4.19 35.30 30.30
N ALA A 537 -5.53 35.32 30.41
CA ALA A 537 -6.38 36.18 29.58
C ALA A 537 -6.27 37.69 29.93
N ASP A 538 -5.80 38.02 31.13
CA ASP A 538 -5.69 39.37 31.68
C ASP A 538 -4.38 40.09 31.31
N TRP A 539 -3.48 39.44 30.58
CA TRP A 539 -2.21 40.05 30.15
C TRP A 539 -2.43 41.24 29.20
N LEU A 540 -1.54 42.23 29.31
CA LEU A 540 -1.55 43.40 28.45
C LEU A 540 -1.23 43.00 27.00
N LEU A 541 -1.69 43.82 26.05
CA LEU A 541 -1.55 43.54 24.62
C LEU A 541 -0.08 43.42 24.22
N GLU A 542 0.75 44.30 24.77
CA GLU A 542 2.18 44.41 24.52
C GLU A 542 2.93 43.16 25.02
N ASP A 543 2.59 42.69 26.22
CA ASP A 543 3.16 41.48 26.81
C ASP A 543 2.87 40.26 25.93
N VAL A 544 1.60 40.07 25.55
CA VAL A 544 1.21 38.96 24.67
C VAL A 544 1.91 39.06 23.31
N ALA A 545 2.06 40.27 22.75
CA ALA A 545 2.71 40.48 21.45
C ALA A 545 4.20 40.10 21.51
N VAL A 546 4.90 40.50 22.58
CA VAL A 546 6.32 40.16 22.75
C VAL A 546 6.54 38.67 22.95
N HIS A 547 5.72 38.01 23.78
CA HIS A 547 5.81 36.56 23.96
C HIS A 547 5.51 35.81 22.65
N THR A 548 4.53 36.28 21.88
CA THR A 548 4.21 35.76 20.54
C THR A 548 5.40 35.87 19.60
N VAL A 549 6.00 37.05 19.51
CA VAL A 549 7.14 37.32 18.62
C VAL A 549 8.36 36.51 19.02
N LYS A 550 8.66 36.42 20.32
CA LYS A 550 9.75 35.59 20.85
C LYS A 550 9.58 34.14 20.43
N ARG A 551 8.37 33.59 20.55
CA ARG A 551 8.06 32.21 20.16
C ARG A 551 8.25 32.02 18.65
N LEU A 552 7.63 32.87 17.84
CA LEU A 552 7.71 32.79 16.38
C LEU A 552 9.14 32.96 15.86
N PHE A 553 9.93 33.85 16.45
CA PHE A 553 11.32 34.05 16.06
C PHE A 553 12.19 32.84 16.42
N ALA A 554 11.99 32.25 17.61
CA ALA A 554 12.68 31.01 17.97
C ALA A 554 12.33 29.87 16.99
N ASP A 555 11.04 29.67 16.68
CA ASP A 555 10.57 28.67 15.72
C ASP A 555 11.13 28.95 14.30
N ALA A 556 11.27 30.23 13.91
CA ALA A 556 11.85 30.62 12.62
C ALA A 556 13.34 30.25 12.51
N LEU A 557 14.15 30.53 13.55
CA LEU A 557 15.57 30.19 13.57
C LEU A 557 15.81 28.67 13.58
N GLU A 558 14.90 27.90 14.16
CA GLU A 558 14.98 26.43 14.16
C GLU A 558 14.85 25.82 12.75
N GLN A 559 14.12 26.47 11.85
CA GLN A 559 13.87 26.00 10.48
C GLN A 559 14.99 26.34 9.49
N LEU A 560 15.90 27.26 9.85
CA LEU A 560 17.01 27.63 8.99
C LEU A 560 18.12 26.55 8.98
N PRO A 561 18.81 26.31 7.86
CA PRO A 561 19.87 25.30 7.78
C PRO A 561 20.95 25.48 8.84
N CYS A 562 21.46 24.37 9.42
CA CYS A 562 22.47 24.43 10.48
C CYS A 562 23.73 25.22 10.09
N GLY A 563 24.16 25.10 8.83
CA GLY A 563 25.34 25.81 8.30
C GLY A 563 25.23 27.34 8.34
N VAL A 564 24.03 27.91 8.48
CA VAL A 564 23.85 29.36 8.69
C VAL A 564 24.43 29.79 10.04
N PHE A 565 24.39 28.92 11.05
CA PHE A 565 24.81 29.21 12.43
C PHE A 565 26.15 28.56 12.82
N GLU A 566 26.78 27.82 11.91
CA GLU A 566 28.13 27.33 12.11
C GLU A 566 29.09 28.53 12.07
N ASP A 567 29.95 28.61 13.08
CA ASP A 567 30.98 29.64 13.23
C ASP A 567 32.34 28.94 13.12
N ASP A 568 33.39 29.63 12.65
CA ASP A 568 34.72 29.05 12.36
C ASP A 568 35.47 28.45 13.59
N GLY A 569 34.84 28.38 14.77
CA GLY A 569 35.42 27.84 15.99
C GLY A 569 34.41 27.15 16.91
N SER A 570 34.69 25.88 17.21
CA SER A 570 34.25 24.99 18.32
C SER A 570 32.79 24.99 18.85
N ARG A 571 31.90 25.87 18.40
CA ARG A 571 30.52 26.01 18.89
C ARG A 571 29.54 25.33 17.93
N THR A 572 28.47 24.77 18.48
CA THR A 572 27.43 24.09 17.70
C THR A 572 26.44 25.09 17.12
N ALA A 573 25.81 24.75 15.98
CA ALA A 573 24.74 25.54 15.39
C ALA A 573 23.58 25.84 16.37
N GLU A 574 23.28 24.89 17.27
CA GLU A 574 22.27 25.04 18.31
C GLU A 574 22.63 26.15 19.31
N TRP A 575 23.91 26.27 19.67
CA TRP A 575 24.38 27.38 20.51
C TRP A 575 24.18 28.73 19.80
N GLY A 576 24.51 28.79 18.50
CA GLY A 576 24.29 29.99 17.68
C GLY A 576 22.82 30.41 17.63
N ARG A 577 21.90 29.46 17.42
CA ARG A 577 20.45 29.72 17.46
C ARG A 577 20.01 30.27 18.82
N LYS A 578 20.42 29.63 19.92
CA LYS A 578 20.07 30.07 21.29
C LYS A 578 20.61 31.46 21.63
N LEU A 579 21.80 31.80 21.14
CA LEU A 579 22.37 33.13 21.29
C LEU A 579 21.48 34.17 20.60
N GLU A 580 21.08 33.94 19.35
CA GLU A 580 20.24 34.88 18.61
C GLU A 580 18.83 35.02 19.22
N VAL A 581 18.24 33.93 19.73
CA VAL A 581 16.98 34.00 20.50
C VAL A 581 17.18 34.86 21.76
N SER A 582 18.31 34.70 22.47
CA SER A 582 18.58 35.47 23.70
C SER A 582 18.80 36.96 23.41
N ARG A 583 19.46 37.30 22.30
CA ARG A 583 19.63 38.68 21.83
C ARG A 583 18.30 39.31 21.46
N ALA A 584 17.44 38.58 20.74
CA ALA A 584 16.09 39.04 20.43
C ALA A 584 15.24 39.25 21.69
N ASP A 585 15.34 38.35 22.68
CA ASP A 585 14.66 38.48 23.97
C ASP A 585 15.09 39.76 24.71
N GLN A 586 16.39 40.05 24.76
CA GLN A 586 16.89 41.30 25.33
C GLN A 586 16.34 42.54 24.60
N ARG A 587 16.34 42.53 23.27
CA ARG A 587 15.80 43.64 22.46
C ARG A 587 14.29 43.84 22.68
N LEU A 588 13.53 42.75 22.76
CA LEU A 588 12.09 42.75 23.05
C LEU A 588 11.81 43.29 24.47
N LEU A 589 12.61 42.90 25.46
CA LEU A 589 12.49 43.42 26.83
C LEU A 589 12.82 44.92 26.90
N THR A 590 13.86 45.37 26.20
CA THR A 590 14.19 46.81 26.10
C THR A 590 13.04 47.57 25.46
N TYR A 591 12.44 47.04 24.39
CA TYR A 591 11.25 47.62 23.76
C TYR A 591 10.07 47.74 24.73
N LEU A 592 9.72 46.67 25.46
CA LEU A 592 8.65 46.73 26.48
C LEU A 592 8.92 47.78 27.56
N ARG A 593 10.19 47.90 27.98
CA ARG A 593 10.57 48.87 29.00
C ARG A 593 10.45 50.30 28.51
N MET A 594 10.69 50.58 27.23
CA MET A 594 10.54 51.93 26.65
C MET A 594 9.08 52.41 26.57
N GLY A 595 8.12 51.48 26.57
CA GLY A 595 6.69 51.78 26.43
C GLY A 595 6.33 52.31 25.04
N GLU A 596 5.03 52.52 24.80
CA GLU A 596 4.59 53.29 23.63
C GLU A 596 4.74 54.79 23.93
N PRO A 597 5.42 55.55 23.06
CA PRO A 597 5.56 56.98 23.28
C PRO A 597 4.21 57.67 23.04
N GLU A 598 3.75 58.41 24.04
CA GLU A 598 2.46 59.08 24.03
C GLU A 598 2.59 60.48 23.43
N ILE A 599 1.69 60.82 22.50
CA ILE A 599 1.60 62.18 21.94
C ILE A 599 0.46 62.91 22.64
N ASN A 600 0.83 63.96 23.37
CA ASN A 600 -0.12 64.90 23.97
C ASN A 600 -0.17 66.18 23.13
N SER A 601 -1.33 66.53 22.59
CA SER A 601 -1.51 67.81 21.87
C SER A 601 -1.62 68.97 22.85
N GLY A 602 -0.66 69.89 22.82
CA GLY A 602 -0.69 71.11 23.63
C GLY A 602 -1.80 72.06 23.15
N THR A 603 -2.54 72.67 24.08
CA THR A 603 -3.62 73.63 23.77
C THR A 603 -3.11 75.02 23.39
N GLN A 604 -1.81 75.29 23.58
CA GLN A 604 -1.14 76.53 23.24
C GLN A 604 -0.03 76.26 22.22
N TYR A 605 -0.12 76.91 21.04
CA TYR A 605 0.92 77.01 20.00
C TYR A 605 1.31 75.75 19.20
N MET A 606 0.37 75.04 18.56
CA MET A 606 0.70 74.04 17.50
C MET A 606 1.83 73.07 17.92
N GLN A 607 1.81 72.62 19.17
CA GLN A 607 2.90 71.88 19.82
C GLN A 607 2.43 70.46 20.13
N PHE A 608 3.23 69.46 19.75
CA PHE A 608 3.08 68.10 20.27
C PHE A 608 4.10 67.88 21.38
N ALA A 609 3.64 67.38 22.52
CA ALA A 609 4.49 66.87 23.59
C ALA A 609 4.55 65.35 23.44
N LEU A 610 5.70 64.83 23.04
CA LEU A 610 6.00 63.40 23.06
C LEU A 610 6.55 63.06 24.44
N THR A 611 5.87 62.16 25.16
CA THR A 611 6.34 61.65 26.45
C THR A 611 6.68 60.18 26.30
N TRP A 612 7.84 59.78 26.83
CA TRP A 612 8.22 58.37 26.95
C TRP A 612 8.69 58.08 28.36
N GLU A 613 8.37 56.87 28.83
CA GLU A 613 8.75 56.40 30.15
C GLU A 613 9.46 55.06 30.02
N THR A 614 10.72 55.02 30.48
CA THR A 614 11.50 53.79 30.55
C THR A 614 11.38 53.15 31.93
N LYS A 615 10.61 52.07 32.02
CA LYS A 615 10.43 51.34 33.29
C LYS A 615 11.69 50.52 33.56
N HIS A 616 12.39 50.82 34.67
CA HIS A 616 13.51 50.04 35.22
C HIS A 616 14.82 49.98 34.39
N LEU A 617 15.02 50.85 33.40
CA LEU A 617 16.35 51.06 32.76
C LEU A 617 17.28 51.97 33.59
N ALA A 618 16.75 52.58 34.66
CA ALA A 618 17.37 53.64 35.48
C ALA A 618 18.67 53.29 36.24
N ASN A 619 19.16 52.05 36.18
CA ASN A 619 20.42 51.65 36.83
C ASN A 619 21.62 51.65 35.87
N GLU A 620 21.41 51.84 34.57
CA GLU A 620 22.48 52.04 33.59
C GLU A 620 22.73 53.55 33.44
N SER A 621 23.98 53.96 33.60
CA SER A 621 24.45 55.33 33.43
C SER A 621 24.06 55.88 32.05
N GLU A 622 23.58 57.13 32.01
CA GLU A 622 23.40 57.99 30.81
C GLU A 622 23.07 57.26 29.49
N LEU A 623 21.84 56.75 29.35
CA LEU A 623 21.34 56.29 28.05
C LEU A 623 21.06 57.50 27.15
N LEU A 624 21.71 57.54 25.98
CA LEU A 624 21.38 58.49 24.93
C LEU A 624 20.11 58.03 24.21
N PHE A 625 19.08 58.87 24.20
CA PHE A 625 17.88 58.67 23.39
C PHE A 625 17.92 59.61 22.19
N GLU A 626 17.51 59.11 21.03
CA GLU A 626 17.26 59.94 19.86
C GLU A 626 15.77 59.91 19.52
N VAL A 627 15.16 61.08 19.42
CA VAL A 627 13.77 61.29 19.04
C VAL A 627 13.75 61.89 17.64
N GLN A 628 13.16 61.18 16.69
CA GLN A 628 12.97 61.68 15.33
C GLN A 628 11.50 61.97 15.07
N CYS A 629 11.20 63.14 14.52
CA CYS A 629 9.88 63.51 14.04
C CYS A 629 9.83 63.39 12.52
N HIS A 630 8.80 62.73 11.99
CA HIS A 630 8.63 62.50 10.56
C HIS A 630 7.21 62.85 10.10
N SER A 631 7.10 63.47 8.93
CA SER A 631 5.81 63.70 8.25
C SER A 631 5.19 62.39 7.78
N ALA A 632 3.96 62.08 8.21
CA ALA A 632 3.26 60.85 7.85
C ALA A 632 2.95 60.78 6.33
N SER A 633 2.66 61.93 5.71
CA SER A 633 2.34 62.03 4.28
C SER A 633 3.58 61.91 3.38
N ARG A 634 4.74 62.41 3.82
CA ARG A 634 5.99 62.43 3.05
C ARG A 634 6.91 61.24 3.34
N CYS A 635 6.78 60.66 4.53
CA CYS A 635 7.61 59.53 4.98
C CYS A 635 6.80 58.24 5.27
N PRO A 636 5.75 57.87 4.51
CA PRO A 636 4.98 56.66 4.79
C PRO A 636 5.84 55.39 4.69
N HIS A 637 6.73 55.35 3.68
CA HIS A 637 7.70 54.28 3.49
C HIS A 637 8.70 54.13 4.65
N ARG A 638 9.00 55.21 5.40
CA ARG A 638 9.90 55.13 6.56
C ARG A 638 9.20 54.49 7.74
N ARG A 639 7.94 54.87 8.00
CA ARG A 639 7.15 54.27 9.08
C ARG A 639 7.09 52.74 8.97
N GLU A 640 7.01 52.23 7.75
CA GLU A 640 6.95 50.80 7.46
C GLU A 640 8.31 50.07 7.52
N ASN A 641 9.43 50.78 7.36
CA ASN A 641 10.75 50.17 7.20
C ASN A 641 11.75 50.49 8.32
N LEU A 642 11.48 51.48 9.16
CA LEU A 642 12.23 51.73 10.39
C LEU A 642 11.89 50.61 11.37
N LEU A 643 12.79 49.66 11.58
CA LEU A 643 12.55 48.52 12.49
C LEU A 643 13.55 48.48 13.64
N ILE A 644 14.81 48.83 13.35
CA ILE A 644 15.90 48.93 14.34
C ILE A 644 16.57 50.31 14.30
N ALA A 645 17.30 50.67 15.35
CA ALA A 645 17.99 51.96 15.45
C ALA A 645 18.94 52.22 14.25
N GLU A 646 19.61 51.20 13.72
CA GLU A 646 20.46 51.30 12.53
C GLU A 646 19.71 51.78 11.28
N ASP A 647 18.42 51.47 11.14
CA ASP A 647 17.59 51.92 10.02
C ASP A 647 17.32 53.44 10.09
N ALA A 648 17.45 54.02 11.27
CA ALA A 648 17.22 55.43 11.56
C ALA A 648 18.51 56.28 11.56
N SER A 649 19.68 55.70 11.32
CA SER A 649 20.96 56.41 11.30
C SER A 649 20.99 57.57 10.28
N ALA A 650 21.65 58.67 10.66
CA ALA A 650 21.83 59.88 9.85
C ALA A 650 22.35 59.60 8.42
N ASP A 651 23.23 58.60 8.27
CA ASP A 651 23.80 58.22 6.97
C ASP A 651 22.76 57.57 6.02
N ARG A 652 21.63 57.11 6.57
CA ARG A 652 20.50 56.52 5.83
C ARG A 652 19.28 57.46 5.76
N LEU A 653 19.38 58.65 6.34
CA LEU A 653 18.32 59.67 6.34
C LEU A 653 18.44 60.62 5.14
N MET A 654 17.94 60.21 3.97
CA MET A 654 17.82 61.09 2.78
C MET A 654 16.79 62.24 2.95
N CYS A 655 15.99 62.26 4.03
CA CYS A 655 14.97 63.28 4.29
C CYS A 655 15.48 64.45 5.16
N THR A 656 16.58 64.27 5.89
CA THR A 656 17.21 65.29 6.75
C THR A 656 18.49 65.80 6.09
N MET A 657 18.39 66.78 5.21
CA MET A 657 19.52 67.68 4.97
C MET A 657 19.29 68.97 5.76
N MET A 658 19.70 68.96 7.03
CA MET A 658 20.27 70.08 7.81
C MET A 658 20.08 69.79 9.31
N ASN A 659 21.11 69.24 9.95
CA ASN A 659 21.17 69.14 11.41
C ASN A 659 21.39 70.55 11.98
N VAL A 660 20.42 71.07 12.74
CA VAL A 660 20.64 72.20 13.65
C VAL A 660 21.09 71.60 14.98
N TRP A 661 22.39 71.66 15.25
CA TRP A 661 22.92 71.38 16.58
C TRP A 661 22.67 72.63 17.42
N ASP A 662 21.54 72.67 18.13
CA ASP A 662 21.29 73.70 19.13
C ASP A 662 21.84 73.22 20.49
N ASP A 663 23.12 73.50 20.72
CA ASP A 663 23.66 73.63 22.08
C ASP A 663 23.12 74.97 22.64
N PHE A 664 22.03 74.91 23.41
CA PHE A 664 21.57 76.04 24.23
C PHE A 664 21.78 75.73 25.71
N GLU A 665 22.95 76.10 26.23
CA GLU A 665 22.94 76.98 27.39
C GLU A 665 22.62 78.39 26.86
N VAL A 666 21.65 79.10 27.46
CA VAL A 666 21.77 80.53 27.82
C VAL A 666 20.42 81.12 28.27
N GLU A 667 20.56 81.96 29.30
CA GLU A 667 19.62 82.92 29.86
C GLU A 667 18.91 83.83 28.85
N ALA A 668 17.90 84.53 29.37
CA ALA A 668 16.90 85.29 28.67
C ALA A 668 17.39 86.50 27.84
N GLU A 669 16.50 86.88 26.90
CA GLU A 669 16.34 88.18 26.24
C GLU A 669 17.06 88.44 24.91
N SER A 670 16.37 88.14 23.78
CA SER A 670 16.33 89.06 22.63
C SER A 670 15.07 88.85 21.77
N ARG A 671 14.50 89.94 21.24
CA ARG A 671 13.26 90.00 20.46
C ARG A 671 13.41 89.53 19.00
N PRO A 672 12.32 89.07 18.36
CA PRO A 672 12.35 88.48 17.01
C PRO A 672 12.30 89.55 15.91
N GLY A 673 13.24 89.49 14.98
CA GLY A 673 13.23 90.24 13.73
C GLY A 673 13.83 89.39 12.61
N ASP A 674 12.97 88.98 11.69
CA ASP A 674 13.22 88.53 10.31
C ASP A 674 14.40 87.56 10.07
N LEU A 675 14.10 86.26 10.16
CA LEU A 675 14.86 85.21 9.48
C LEU A 675 14.18 84.86 8.14
N PRO A 676 14.95 84.53 7.08
CA PRO A 676 14.39 84.20 5.77
C PRO A 676 13.59 82.90 5.83
N ASN A 677 12.54 82.81 4.99
CA ASN A 677 11.84 81.56 4.61
C ASN A 677 12.83 80.52 4.07
N SER A 678 13.56 79.87 4.98
CA SER A 678 14.40 78.72 4.72
C SER A 678 13.53 77.47 4.83
N GLN A 679 13.76 76.54 3.91
CA GLN A 679 13.09 75.27 3.79
C GLN A 679 12.95 74.61 5.16
N ILE A 680 11.72 74.54 5.68
CA ILE A 680 11.45 73.80 6.92
C ILE A 680 11.71 72.33 6.59
N ALA A 681 12.80 71.78 7.14
CA ALA A 681 13.03 70.35 7.11
C ALA A 681 11.85 69.66 7.79
N THR A 682 11.12 68.85 7.02
CA THR A 682 9.90 68.14 7.48
C THR A 682 10.19 66.90 8.32
N CYS A 683 11.46 66.54 8.44
CA CYS A 683 11.93 65.52 9.37
C CYS A 683 12.99 66.14 10.26
N ARG A 684 12.95 65.87 11.56
CA ARG A 684 13.88 66.42 12.56
C ARG A 684 14.34 65.30 13.47
N SER A 685 15.56 65.41 13.99
CA SER A 685 16.12 64.47 14.96
C SER A 685 16.72 65.24 16.13
N TYR A 686 16.49 64.75 17.34
CA TYR A 686 16.91 65.36 18.59
C TYR A 686 17.52 64.30 19.49
N GLN A 687 18.67 64.60 20.07
CA GLN A 687 19.34 63.71 21.01
C GLN A 687 19.17 64.21 22.43
N TYR A 688 18.96 63.27 23.34
CA TYR A 688 18.62 63.50 24.73
C TYR A 688 19.42 62.60 25.66
N GLN A 689 20.04 63.18 26.67
CA GLN A 689 20.63 62.46 27.80
C GLN A 689 19.65 62.54 28.98
N TYR A 690 18.96 61.44 29.31
CA TYR A 690 17.99 61.41 30.42
C TYR A 690 18.08 60.12 31.25
N TYR A 691 17.58 60.19 32.49
CA TYR A 691 17.73 59.12 33.49
C TYR A 691 16.52 58.17 33.64
N SER A 692 15.39 58.34 32.93
CA SER A 692 14.33 57.32 32.83
C SER A 692 13.05 57.80 32.14
N THR A 693 12.74 59.09 32.19
CA THR A 693 11.56 59.70 31.55
C THR A 693 12.01 60.91 30.74
N GLY A 694 11.40 61.10 29.58
CA GLY A 694 11.71 62.22 28.71
C GLY A 694 10.45 62.85 28.13
N ILE A 695 10.52 64.15 27.90
CA ILE A 695 9.48 64.92 27.23
C ILE A 695 10.15 65.69 26.11
N HIS A 696 9.73 65.44 24.88
CA HIS A 696 10.15 66.20 23.70
C HIS A 696 8.98 67.07 23.24
N PHE A 697 9.27 68.35 23.01
CA PHE A 697 8.29 69.29 22.48
C PHE A 697 8.63 69.61 21.03
N GLU A 698 7.78 69.15 20.11
CA GLU A 698 7.91 69.49 18.70
C GLU A 698 7.10 70.75 18.40
N ASN A 699 7.79 71.79 17.92
CA ASN A 699 7.23 73.11 17.63
C ASN A 699 7.23 73.39 16.12
N ASN A 700 6.43 74.34 15.66
CA ASN A 700 6.43 74.81 14.26
C ASN A 700 6.09 73.73 13.22
N LEU A 701 5.09 72.88 13.51
CA LEU A 701 4.53 71.96 12.52
C LEU A 701 3.58 72.68 11.56
N GLU A 702 3.54 72.27 10.30
CA GLU A 702 2.62 72.86 9.33
C GLU A 702 1.16 72.60 9.77
N PRO A 703 0.28 73.62 9.80
CA PRO A 703 -1.11 73.42 10.16
C PRO A 703 -1.79 72.40 9.24
N GLY A 704 -2.28 71.29 9.81
CA GLY A 704 -2.89 70.21 9.06
C GLY A 704 -1.96 69.05 8.70
N GLU A 705 -0.68 69.12 9.06
CA GLU A 705 0.27 68.02 8.85
C GLU A 705 0.14 66.95 9.95
N GLU A 706 0.08 65.70 9.52
CA GLU A 706 0.11 64.51 10.38
C GLU A 706 1.58 64.05 10.51
N CYS A 707 2.03 63.80 11.74
CA CYS A 707 3.40 63.38 12.01
C CYS A 707 3.43 62.09 12.84
N PHE A 708 4.56 61.39 12.82
CA PHE A 708 4.85 60.32 13.76
C PHE A 708 6.25 60.50 14.32
N PHE A 709 6.44 60.04 15.55
CA PHE A 709 7.69 60.10 16.26
C PHE A 709 8.33 58.72 16.35
N VAL A 710 9.64 58.69 16.31
CA VAL A 710 10.50 57.52 16.47
C VAL A 710 11.37 57.78 17.69
N VAL A 711 11.35 56.88 18.67
CA VAL A 711 12.27 56.90 19.82
C VAL A 711 13.22 55.72 19.69
N LEU A 712 14.53 55.98 19.69
CA LEU A 712 15.56 54.96 19.50
C LEU A 712 16.78 55.19 20.40
N LEU A 713 17.56 54.11 20.58
CA LEU A 713 18.83 54.12 21.32
C LEU A 713 20.00 54.00 20.33
N PRO A 714 20.61 55.12 19.90
CA PRO A 714 21.62 55.11 18.84
C PRO A 714 22.88 54.31 19.19
N GLU A 715 23.21 54.15 20.48
CA GLU A 715 24.35 53.34 20.95
C GLU A 715 24.16 51.83 20.70
N TYR A 716 22.92 51.40 20.52
CA TYR A 716 22.55 50.00 20.27
C TYR A 716 21.91 49.89 18.89
N PRO A 717 22.68 49.75 17.80
CA PRO A 717 22.16 49.80 16.42
C PRO A 717 21.09 48.74 16.15
N ASP A 718 21.16 47.58 16.81
CA ASP A 718 20.17 46.51 16.66
C ASP A 718 18.99 46.61 17.63
N SER A 719 18.90 47.68 18.43
CA SER A 719 17.77 47.89 19.34
C SER A 719 16.50 48.18 18.55
N PHE A 720 15.37 47.70 19.07
CA PHE A 720 14.07 47.97 18.45
C PHE A 720 13.66 49.40 18.80
N LEU A 721 13.09 50.11 17.83
CA LEU A 721 12.64 51.48 18.02
C LEU A 721 11.15 51.53 18.38
N ALA A 722 10.76 52.50 19.20
CA ALA A 722 9.37 52.75 19.55
C ALA A 722 8.79 53.79 18.59
N LEU A 723 7.58 53.54 18.08
CA LEU A 723 6.85 54.49 17.24
C LEU A 723 5.65 55.04 17.97
N SER A 724 5.41 56.33 17.80
CA SER A 724 4.13 56.90 18.20
C SER A 724 3.02 56.54 17.20
N PRO A 725 1.74 56.61 17.62
CA PRO A 725 0.65 56.75 16.68
C PRO A 725 0.83 57.99 15.79
N ILE A 726 0.14 58.05 14.64
CA ILE A 726 0.09 59.28 13.85
C ILE A 726 -0.64 60.34 14.66
N SER A 727 -0.03 61.51 14.80
CA SER A 727 -0.67 62.64 15.46
C SER A 727 -1.84 63.15 14.62
N PRO A 728 -2.98 63.48 15.25
CA PRO A 728 -4.07 64.13 14.55
C PRO A 728 -3.63 65.53 14.10
N PRO A 729 -4.13 66.05 12.96
CA PRO A 729 -3.70 67.34 12.41
C PRO A 729 -3.90 68.46 13.43
N ALA A 730 -2.85 69.26 13.65
CA ALA A 730 -2.88 70.35 14.62
C ALA A 730 -3.97 71.38 14.26
N LYS A 731 -4.98 71.52 15.13
CA LYS A 731 -6.12 72.42 14.89
C LYS A 731 -5.70 73.87 15.14
N LYS A 732 -5.94 74.76 14.17
CA LYS A 732 -5.89 76.21 14.40
C LYS A 732 -6.98 76.60 15.39
N SER A 733 -6.62 76.90 16.64
CA SER A 733 -7.50 77.62 17.55
C SER A 733 -7.54 79.08 17.11
N VAL A 734 -8.68 79.52 16.57
CA VAL A 734 -8.95 80.96 16.36
C VAL A 734 -9.46 81.53 17.69
N PRO A 735 -8.79 82.52 18.31
CA PRO A 735 -9.27 83.10 19.55
C PRO A 735 -10.45 84.06 19.27
N GLY A 736 -11.67 83.65 19.65
CA GLY A 736 -12.83 84.53 19.72
C GLY A 736 -12.92 85.24 21.08
N PRO A 737 -13.44 86.48 21.18
CA PRO A 737 -13.45 87.25 22.42
C PRO A 737 -14.50 86.74 23.42
N PRO A 738 -14.32 87.02 24.73
CA PRO A 738 -15.07 86.36 25.78
C PRO A 738 -16.48 86.94 25.92
N ARG A 739 -17.50 86.08 25.96
CA ARG A 739 -18.84 86.45 26.44
C ARG A 739 -19.12 85.77 27.78
N LYS A 740 -19.32 86.61 28.80
CA LYS A 740 -19.91 86.28 30.09
C LYS A 740 -21.42 86.02 29.94
N SER A 741 -21.91 84.96 30.57
CA SER A 741 -23.04 84.99 31.55
C SER A 741 -23.53 83.56 31.79
N GLY A 742 -23.68 83.18 33.06
CA GLY A 742 -24.13 81.86 33.49
C GLY A 742 -25.64 81.64 33.38
N PRO A 743 -26.25 80.95 34.37
CA PRO A 743 -26.79 79.60 34.19
C PRO A 743 -28.31 79.56 34.28
N HIS A 744 -28.97 78.53 33.73
CA HIS A 744 -30.24 77.99 34.27
C HIS A 744 -30.68 76.69 33.57
N THR A 745 -30.72 75.62 34.37
CA THR A 745 -31.80 74.62 34.59
C THR A 745 -32.81 74.24 33.49
N ASP A 746 -32.94 72.91 33.38
CA ASP A 746 -34.17 72.12 33.44
C ASP A 746 -35.07 71.85 32.21
N PHE A 747 -35.14 70.52 31.95
CA PHE A 747 -36.33 69.68 31.76
C PHE A 747 -37.29 69.87 30.56
N HIS A 748 -37.61 68.67 30.03
CA HIS A 748 -38.91 68.20 29.53
C HIS A 748 -39.25 68.23 28.02
N ILE A 749 -39.30 67.00 27.47
CA ILE A 749 -40.49 66.31 26.91
C ILE A 749 -40.95 66.57 25.45
N ARG A 750 -40.98 65.44 24.72
CA ARG A 750 -41.95 64.93 23.71
C ARG A 750 -41.83 65.28 22.20
N ARG A 751 -41.73 64.16 21.47
CA ARG A 751 -42.60 63.63 20.38
C ARG A 751 -42.28 63.92 18.90
N SER A 752 -41.92 62.80 18.27
CA SER A 752 -42.49 62.16 17.07
C SER A 752 -42.27 62.77 15.69
N ARG A 753 -41.74 61.95 14.78
CA ARG A 753 -42.53 61.24 13.75
C ARG A 753 -41.66 60.23 12.99
N ASP A 754 -42.07 58.96 13.03
CA ASP A 754 -41.89 58.02 11.91
C ASP A 754 -42.92 58.33 10.80
N PRO A 755 -42.86 57.69 9.62
CA PRO A 755 -43.50 56.38 9.52
C PRO A 755 -42.84 55.35 8.57
N ASN A 756 -43.31 54.11 8.77
CA ASN A 756 -43.50 52.99 7.83
C ASN A 756 -42.45 51.88 7.79
N SER A 757 -42.81 50.58 7.71
CA SER A 757 -44.02 49.79 8.04
C SER A 757 -43.76 48.38 7.47
N GLY A 758 -44.13 47.32 8.20
CA GLY A 758 -44.16 45.95 7.69
C GLY A 758 -43.98 44.91 8.82
N THR A 759 -44.93 44.75 9.76
CA THR A 759 -45.98 43.68 9.77
C THR A 759 -45.46 42.34 9.25
N VAL A 760 -45.45 41.21 9.99
CA VAL A 760 -46.51 40.49 10.76
C VAL A 760 -45.87 39.09 11.02
N LYS A 761 -46.02 38.31 12.09
CA LYS A 761 -47.12 38.06 13.04
C LYS A 761 -46.59 37.28 14.26
N ASP A 762 -47.21 37.57 15.39
CA ASP A 762 -47.15 36.91 16.71
C ASP A 762 -47.47 35.41 16.70
N ARG A 763 -46.95 34.68 17.70
CA ARG A 763 -47.71 34.24 18.90
C ARG A 763 -46.82 33.49 19.91
N ASP A 764 -46.24 34.28 20.81
CA ASP A 764 -46.49 34.30 22.25
C ASP A 764 -47.18 33.15 23.01
N VAL A 765 -46.71 33.02 24.27
CA VAL A 765 -47.42 32.71 25.54
C VAL A 765 -47.50 31.23 25.96
N VAL A 766 -47.17 30.79 27.19
CA VAL A 766 -46.57 31.42 28.39
C VAL A 766 -46.37 30.35 29.51
N LEU A 767 -45.60 30.71 30.55
CA LEU A 767 -45.61 30.27 31.96
C LEU A 767 -45.04 28.91 32.42
N SER A 768 -44.00 29.05 33.25
CA SER A 768 -43.48 28.21 34.36
C SER A 768 -44.54 27.91 35.46
N PRO A 769 -44.25 27.31 36.66
CA PRO A 769 -43.05 26.63 37.19
C PRO A 769 -43.29 25.31 38.01
N GLY A 770 -42.23 24.53 38.23
CA GLY A 770 -41.81 23.85 39.49
C GLY A 770 -42.68 22.76 40.18
N LYS A 771 -42.10 21.56 40.41
CA LYS A 771 -41.74 21.00 41.75
C LYS A 771 -41.26 19.53 41.69
N GLN A 772 -40.44 19.20 42.69
CA GLN A 772 -39.93 17.90 43.16
C GLN A 772 -41.07 16.84 43.29
N ASP A 773 -40.89 15.52 43.36
CA ASP A 773 -39.88 14.70 44.02
C ASP A 773 -40.15 13.20 43.72
N THR A 774 -39.26 12.33 44.20
CA THR A 774 -39.38 10.85 44.37
C THR A 774 -39.04 9.92 43.19
N GLY A 775 -38.12 8.99 43.51
CA GLY A 775 -37.47 8.07 42.59
C GLY A 775 -38.09 6.69 42.45
N THR A 776 -37.43 5.85 41.66
CA THR A 776 -37.37 4.39 41.82
C THR A 776 -36.26 3.83 40.93
N THR A 777 -35.40 3.01 41.50
CA THR A 777 -34.41 2.14 40.85
C THR A 777 -35.07 0.99 40.07
N PRO A 778 -34.36 0.39 39.10
CA PRO A 778 -34.50 -1.04 38.84
C PRO A 778 -33.16 -1.80 38.88
N PRO A 779 -33.21 -3.15 39.02
CA PRO A 779 -32.19 -3.91 39.74
C PRO A 779 -31.12 -4.52 38.82
N THR A 780 -29.91 -4.58 39.37
CA THR A 780 -28.79 -5.38 38.86
C THR A 780 -28.92 -6.81 39.37
N ASN A 781 -29.22 -7.76 38.48
CA ASN A 781 -29.16 -9.19 38.79
C ASN A 781 -27.73 -9.71 38.62
N VAL A 782 -27.24 -10.34 39.69
CA VAL A 782 -25.94 -11.01 39.81
C VAL A 782 -26.15 -12.52 39.84
N ALA A 783 -25.17 -13.23 39.27
CA ALA A 783 -24.76 -14.63 39.47
C ALA A 783 -25.14 -15.65 38.35
N PRO A 784 -24.34 -16.73 38.12
CA PRO A 784 -23.18 -17.17 38.89
C PRO A 784 -21.87 -17.40 38.10
N VAL A 785 -20.78 -17.29 38.85
CA VAL A 785 -19.42 -17.70 38.50
C VAL A 785 -19.36 -19.22 38.34
N ALA A 786 -19.03 -19.68 37.13
CA ALA A 786 -18.68 -21.07 36.87
C ALA A 786 -17.18 -21.29 37.15
N LYS A 787 -16.88 -22.18 38.10
CA LYS A 787 -15.54 -22.71 38.38
C LYS A 787 -15.06 -23.51 37.17
N GLN A 788 -14.00 -23.07 36.49
CA GLN A 788 -13.23 -23.92 35.59
C GLN A 788 -12.04 -24.53 36.34
N SER A 789 -12.08 -25.85 36.42
CA SER A 789 -11.06 -26.74 36.96
C SER A 789 -9.83 -26.72 36.05
N THR A 790 -8.68 -26.38 36.60
CA THR A 790 -7.36 -26.51 35.97
C THR A 790 -6.94 -27.98 35.96
N ALA A 791 -7.17 -28.66 34.84
CA ALA A 791 -6.52 -29.93 34.54
C ALA A 791 -5.19 -29.64 33.85
N VAL A 792 -4.08 -29.91 34.56
CA VAL A 792 -2.71 -29.90 34.03
C VAL A 792 -2.54 -31.12 33.12
N VAL A 793 -2.36 -30.88 31.82
CA VAL A 793 -1.91 -31.89 30.85
C VAL A 793 -0.39 -31.73 30.70
N PRO A 794 0.41 -32.79 30.89
CA PRO A 794 1.87 -32.70 30.79
C PRO A 794 2.32 -32.51 29.33
N ALA A 795 3.31 -31.64 29.14
CA ALA A 795 3.96 -31.41 27.86
C ALA A 795 4.61 -32.69 27.30
N PRO A 796 4.54 -32.97 25.98
CA PRO A 796 5.31 -34.04 25.38
C PRO A 796 6.80 -33.65 25.32
N ALA A 797 7.66 -34.59 25.66
CA ALA A 797 9.11 -34.44 25.62
C ALA A 797 9.62 -34.12 24.19
N PRO A 798 10.68 -33.30 24.03
CA PRO A 798 11.26 -33.02 22.74
C PRO A 798 11.97 -34.27 22.19
N VAL A 799 11.58 -34.69 20.98
CA VAL A 799 12.29 -35.70 20.20
C VAL A 799 13.49 -35.03 19.52
N THR A 800 14.68 -35.31 20.03
CA THR A 800 15.95 -34.91 19.41
C THR A 800 16.20 -35.77 18.17
N THR A 801 16.09 -35.19 16.97
CA THR A 801 16.62 -35.78 15.74
C THR A 801 17.91 -35.06 15.36
N THR A 802 19.04 -35.68 15.64
CA THR A 802 20.37 -35.21 15.21
C THR A 802 20.60 -35.61 13.75
N ALA A 803 20.62 -34.63 12.85
CA ALA A 803 21.22 -34.79 11.53
C ALA A 803 22.76 -34.71 11.66
N PRO A 804 23.55 -35.50 10.90
CA PRO A 804 25.00 -35.40 10.93
C PRO A 804 25.45 -34.09 10.27
N THR A 805 25.90 -33.13 11.07
CA THR A 805 26.63 -31.95 10.61
C THR A 805 28.05 -32.36 10.26
N GLY A 806 28.31 -32.63 8.97
CA GLY A 806 29.67 -32.72 8.44
C GLY A 806 30.28 -31.34 8.29
N THR A 807 31.39 -31.06 8.97
CA THR A 807 32.22 -29.86 8.78
C THR A 807 33.13 -30.04 7.56
N PHE A 808 33.00 -29.17 6.57
CA PHE A 808 33.91 -29.14 5.41
C PHE A 808 35.10 -28.23 5.70
N THR A 809 36.29 -28.79 5.81
CA THR A 809 37.53 -28.00 5.89
C THR A 809 37.98 -27.66 4.47
N LEU A 810 37.91 -26.39 4.09
CA LEU A 810 38.37 -25.92 2.80
C LEU A 810 39.89 -26.09 2.71
N GLY A 811 40.37 -26.86 1.73
CA GLY A 811 41.81 -27.10 1.55
C GLY A 811 42.59 -25.82 1.23
N PRO A 812 43.93 -25.83 1.38
CA PRO A 812 44.80 -24.63 1.34
C PRO A 812 44.78 -23.83 0.03
N ARG A 813 44.14 -24.35 -1.03
CA ARG A 813 43.94 -23.63 -2.31
C ARG A 813 42.70 -22.74 -2.33
N LEU A 814 41.74 -22.94 -1.44
CA LEU A 814 40.51 -22.13 -1.33
C LEU A 814 40.58 -21.06 -0.24
N SER A 815 41.47 -21.23 0.76
CA SER A 815 41.72 -20.21 1.79
C SER A 815 42.50 -19.00 1.27
N ALA A 816 43.13 -19.11 0.09
CA ALA A 816 43.85 -18.02 -0.59
C ALA A 816 43.05 -17.39 -1.75
N LEU A 817 41.75 -17.67 -1.85
CA LEU A 817 40.90 -17.24 -2.96
C LEU A 817 40.50 -15.75 -2.79
N ASP A 818 41.17 -14.87 -3.52
CA ASP A 818 40.72 -13.47 -3.66
C ASP A 818 39.46 -13.45 -4.54
N VAL A 819 38.29 -13.27 -3.91
CA VAL A 819 36.97 -13.30 -4.56
C VAL A 819 36.86 -12.26 -5.68
N PHE A 820 37.65 -11.19 -5.64
CA PHE A 820 37.67 -10.15 -6.65
C PHE A 820 38.59 -10.44 -7.85
N LYS A 821 39.37 -11.54 -7.82
CA LYS A 821 40.26 -11.97 -8.90
C LYS A 821 39.87 -13.32 -9.52
N LEU A 822 38.63 -13.76 -9.29
CA LEU A 822 38.14 -15.02 -9.84
C LEU A 822 37.97 -14.94 -11.36
N ASP A 823 38.61 -15.88 -12.06
CA ASP A 823 38.49 -16.05 -13.51
C ASP A 823 37.14 -16.70 -13.84
N ARG A 824 36.32 -15.98 -14.62
CA ARG A 824 34.92 -16.32 -14.93
C ARG A 824 34.76 -17.56 -15.81
N HIS A 825 35.85 -18.16 -16.26
CA HIS A 825 35.84 -19.35 -17.11
C HIS A 825 36.55 -20.56 -16.49
N ARG A 826 36.90 -20.50 -15.20
CA ARG A 826 37.69 -21.54 -14.52
C ARG A 826 36.88 -22.27 -13.44
N TRP A 827 37.13 -23.57 -13.31
CA TRP A 827 36.45 -24.46 -12.36
C TRP A 827 37.34 -24.76 -11.16
N TYR A 828 36.78 -24.76 -9.96
CA TYR A 828 37.52 -25.00 -8.72
C TYR A 828 37.00 -26.26 -8.01
N GLU A 829 37.87 -27.24 -7.79
CA GLU A 829 37.57 -28.53 -7.12
C GLU A 829 38.10 -28.54 -5.67
N ALA A 830 37.28 -29.03 -4.73
CA ALA A 830 37.68 -29.34 -3.36
C ALA A 830 37.37 -30.80 -3.02
N ARG A 831 38.20 -31.41 -2.17
CA ARG A 831 38.03 -32.80 -1.67
C ARG A 831 38.12 -32.82 -0.15
N ASN A 832 37.31 -33.66 0.49
CA ASN A 832 37.52 -34.03 1.89
C ASN A 832 38.27 -35.37 2.01
N THR A 833 38.56 -35.76 3.25
CA THR A 833 39.27 -37.00 3.62
C THR A 833 38.53 -38.29 3.23
N GLU A 834 37.24 -38.20 2.88
CA GLU A 834 36.38 -39.32 2.48
C GLU A 834 36.14 -39.35 0.96
N ASN A 835 36.99 -38.68 0.16
CA ASN A 835 36.91 -38.60 -1.31
C ASN A 835 35.65 -37.93 -1.89
N VAL A 836 34.84 -37.25 -1.08
CA VAL A 836 33.68 -36.49 -1.57
C VAL A 836 34.17 -35.22 -2.28
N LYS A 837 33.74 -35.03 -3.54
CA LYS A 837 34.13 -33.89 -4.39
C LYS A 837 33.07 -32.79 -4.37
N ALA A 838 33.47 -31.57 -4.03
CA ALA A 838 32.70 -30.35 -4.29
C ALA A 838 33.34 -29.56 -5.44
N VAL A 839 32.52 -29.08 -6.38
CA VAL A 839 32.96 -28.25 -7.51
C VAL A 839 32.20 -26.93 -7.45
N ILE A 840 32.92 -25.81 -7.49
CA ILE A 840 32.34 -24.45 -7.53
C ILE A 840 32.65 -23.83 -8.89
N ALA A 841 31.63 -23.25 -9.51
CA ALA A 841 31.72 -22.48 -10.74
C ALA A 841 30.75 -21.29 -10.72
N ILE A 842 31.18 -20.17 -11.29
CA ILE A 842 30.35 -18.96 -11.44
C ILE A 842 30.15 -18.74 -12.93
N LEU A 843 28.90 -18.88 -13.40
CA LEU A 843 28.52 -18.70 -14.80
C LEU A 843 27.64 -17.47 -14.94
N ALA A 844 27.90 -16.62 -15.93
CA ALA A 844 27.02 -15.52 -16.31
C ALA A 844 26.07 -16.00 -17.44
N GLY A 845 24.78 -16.09 -17.14
CA GLY A 845 23.72 -16.54 -18.06
C GLY A 845 23.40 -18.04 -17.98
N GLU A 846 22.23 -18.42 -18.49
CA GLU A 846 21.80 -19.83 -18.59
C GLU A 846 22.59 -20.56 -19.69
N LYS A 847 23.59 -21.35 -19.30
CA LYS A 847 24.15 -22.39 -20.16
C LYS A 847 24.12 -23.73 -19.43
N THR A 848 23.62 -24.76 -20.11
CA THR A 848 23.62 -26.14 -19.64
C THR A 848 25.03 -26.73 -19.59
N LEU A 849 25.32 -27.49 -18.54
CA LEU A 849 26.59 -28.21 -18.34
C LEU A 849 26.95 -29.11 -19.56
N PRO A 850 28.24 -29.19 -19.95
CA PRO A 850 28.70 -30.12 -20.98
C PRO A 850 28.42 -31.59 -20.59
N GLU A 851 27.98 -32.39 -21.56
CA GLU A 851 27.58 -33.81 -21.42
C GLU A 851 28.62 -34.68 -20.69
N GLU A 852 29.91 -34.40 -20.87
CA GLU A 852 31.00 -35.15 -20.23
C GLU A 852 30.99 -35.06 -18.69
N SER A 853 30.41 -34.00 -18.13
CA SER A 853 30.30 -33.81 -16.68
C SER A 853 29.08 -34.52 -16.08
N LYS A 854 28.04 -34.81 -16.88
CA LYS A 854 26.85 -35.55 -16.43
C LYS A 854 27.15 -37.05 -16.26
N LYS A 855 28.06 -37.61 -17.08
CA LYS A 855 28.41 -39.04 -17.03
C LYS A 855 29.14 -39.46 -15.75
N ARG A 856 29.75 -38.54 -15.00
CA ARG A 856 30.50 -38.85 -13.77
C ARG A 856 29.68 -38.85 -12.48
N ARG A 857 28.39 -38.47 -12.53
CA ARG A 857 27.46 -38.64 -11.39
C ARG A 857 26.56 -39.87 -11.60
N ARG A 858 27.16 -41.05 -11.49
CA ARG A 858 26.46 -42.27 -11.11
C ARG A 858 27.35 -43.01 -10.12
N LYS A 859 26.82 -43.23 -8.91
CA LYS A 859 27.45 -43.67 -7.66
C LYS A 859 28.24 -42.53 -6.97
N ASP A 860 27.94 -42.12 -5.75
CA ASP A 860 27.23 -42.74 -4.62
C ASP A 860 26.12 -41.85 -4.03
#